data_AF-A0A9P3JX34-F1
#
_entry.id   AF-A0A9P3JX34-F1
#
_cell.length_a   1.000
_cell.length_b   1.000
_cell.length_c   1.000
_cell.angle_alpha   90.00
_cell.angle_beta   90.00
_cell.angle_gamma   90.00
#
_symmetry.space_group_name_H-M   'P 1'
#
loop_
_entity.id
_entity.type
_entity.pdbx_description
1 polymer ?
#
loop_
_entity_poly.entity_id
_entity_poly.type
_entity_poly.pdbx_seq_one_letter_code
_entity_poly.pdbx_strand_id
1 'polypeptide(L)'
;MDRDGGERGDTGLSDMGPGMGLGREGPSAQALMPPGAEVVEDDHLPADDQEVVLDSVVKVFAVGSSPNYRLPWQNKPQREVTGSGFVIMGRRILTSAHIVADQAFVLVRKHGSPKKYLAQVQAVAHECDLALLTFWAGLNPLPLGDVPQLQESVAVVGYPQGGDNISISMGVVSRVEPTKYAHSGAHLLAIQIDAAINPGNSGGPALVMTHVPVLADSSGTGESCSNNGSSSSNNSSSRDVTQSHRIQSQLQGTPGGRAGSGRQRSILEDEDDLPGFKGLDWGEEGGEGMMRLGREDGRGEREEEGEEERGIGGGWAEIEAERAAEEAAARAPVAMRVEYQAVGVAFQNLTGAENIGYIVPTPIIHRFLHDVALHHHHFRGFSSLGVSCQPLDNWQLREHLKLPRGATGVLVNAVQPMSESSRWLKKDDVLTAFDGVHIADDGSVLFRKRERLPFDYLVSLKGSGERARVSVYRGGQLMHFEITVDTLPPLVPAQQFDSAPSYFIFAGLVFMPLSQPYLHEYGPDWLHASPRRLCDLALRNLPEKPGQQIIILSRVLPDEVNSGYERLADLQVLKVNGVEVDNIQQLRDAVLETSGPFVRFDLEDGRIIAIDIAAARKSNAQILRRYRVPSASSWDLRQMADSHSHGGHSRF
;
A
#
# COMPACT_ATOMS: atom_id res chain seq x y z
N MET A 1 -24.57 -32.77 47.51
CA MET A 1 -25.95 -33.22 47.71
C MET A 1 -26.72 -32.74 46.49
N ASP A 2 -27.11 -33.50 45.48
CA ASP A 2 -27.09 -34.94 45.12
C ASP A 2 -27.19 -34.96 43.56
N ARG A 3 -26.41 -35.74 42.79
CA ARG A 3 -26.67 -37.12 42.29
C ARG A 3 -28.04 -37.24 41.57
N ASP A 4 -28.23 -37.82 40.38
CA ASP A 4 -27.61 -38.86 39.53
C ASP A 4 -28.02 -38.56 38.05
N GLY A 5 -27.43 -39.04 36.95
CA GLY A 5 -26.81 -40.33 36.63
C GLY A 5 -27.75 -41.14 35.69
N GLY A 6 -27.33 -41.45 34.46
CA GLY A 6 -28.10 -42.30 33.53
C GLY A 6 -27.54 -42.43 32.11
N GLU A 7 -26.58 -43.34 31.92
CA GLU A 7 -26.07 -43.83 30.64
C GLU A 7 -26.98 -44.90 30.00
N ARG A 8 -26.81 -45.09 28.67
CA ARG A 8 -26.66 -46.35 27.89
C ARG A 8 -27.62 -46.51 26.71
N GLY A 9 -27.03 -46.90 25.57
CA GLY A 9 -27.70 -47.39 24.37
C GLY A 9 -26.75 -47.60 23.20
N ASP A 10 -25.76 -48.47 23.37
CA ASP A 10 -24.89 -49.01 22.31
C ASP A 10 -25.57 -50.25 21.69
N THR A 11 -25.66 -50.32 20.37
CA THR A 11 -25.93 -51.57 19.62
C THR A 11 -25.11 -51.54 18.33
N GLY A 12 -24.01 -52.29 18.35
CA GLY A 12 -23.29 -52.69 17.15
C GLY A 12 -24.04 -53.76 16.35
N LEU A 13 -23.76 -53.80 15.06
CA LEU A 13 -23.84 -55.01 14.24
C LEU A 13 -22.76 -54.91 13.16
N SER A 14 -22.08 -56.04 13.02
CA SER A 14 -20.75 -56.25 12.47
C SER A 14 -20.80 -56.91 11.09
N ASP A 15 -19.76 -56.63 10.30
CA ASP A 15 -18.98 -57.60 9.51
C ASP A 15 -19.60 -58.24 8.26
N MET A 16 -19.03 -57.91 7.09
CA MET A 16 -18.94 -58.76 5.90
C MET A 16 -17.66 -58.39 5.13
N GLY A 17 -16.72 -59.33 5.11
CA GLY A 17 -15.45 -59.27 4.38
C GLY A 17 -15.55 -59.52 2.86
N PRO A 18 -14.40 -59.70 2.17
CA PRO A 18 -14.16 -59.20 0.82
C PRO A 18 -14.44 -60.22 -0.30
N GLY A 19 -14.84 -59.72 -1.48
CA GLY A 19 -15.01 -60.51 -2.71
C GLY A 19 -14.39 -59.82 -3.92
N MET A 20 -13.46 -60.51 -4.58
CA MET A 20 -12.81 -60.14 -5.83
C MET A 20 -13.79 -60.07 -7.02
N GLY A 21 -13.50 -59.19 -7.99
CA GLY A 21 -13.57 -59.58 -9.41
C GLY A 21 -14.30 -58.66 -10.40
N LEU A 22 -13.50 -58.05 -11.28
CA LEU A 22 -13.72 -57.84 -12.73
C LEU A 22 -14.51 -56.60 -13.21
N GLY A 23 -13.77 -55.50 -13.41
CA GLY A 23 -13.45 -54.95 -14.75
C GLY A 23 -14.58 -54.52 -15.69
N ARG A 24 -14.72 -53.21 -15.89
CA ARG A 24 -14.88 -52.52 -17.19
C ARG A 24 -14.86 -51.00 -16.98
N GLU A 25 -13.70 -50.38 -17.16
CA GLU A 25 -13.55 -48.93 -17.32
C GLU A 25 -13.84 -48.55 -18.78
N GLY A 26 -14.65 -47.50 -18.98
CA GLY A 26 -14.80 -46.82 -20.26
C GLY A 26 -13.68 -45.79 -20.47
N PRO A 27 -13.28 -45.50 -21.71
CA PRO A 27 -12.06 -44.74 -21.97
C PRO A 27 -12.24 -43.26 -21.64
N SER A 28 -11.33 -42.73 -20.82
CA SER A 28 -11.09 -41.31 -20.63
C SER A 28 -10.46 -40.72 -21.90
N ALA A 29 -10.86 -39.50 -22.23
CA ALA A 29 -10.36 -38.77 -23.39
C ALA A 29 -8.90 -38.33 -23.18
N GLN A 30 -7.96 -39.14 -23.68
CA GLN A 30 -6.57 -38.77 -23.95
C GLN A 30 -6.34 -38.83 -25.46
N ALA A 31 -6.12 -37.68 -26.09
CA ALA A 31 -5.35 -37.41 -27.32
C ALA A 31 -5.57 -35.92 -27.67
N LEU A 32 -4.58 -35.04 -27.84
CA LEU A 32 -3.41 -35.13 -28.71
C LEU A 32 -2.27 -34.25 -28.16
N MET A 33 -1.11 -34.84 -27.89
CA MET A 33 0.19 -34.15 -27.81
C MET A 33 1.13 -34.85 -28.79
N PRO A 34 1.99 -34.14 -29.54
CA PRO A 34 2.97 -34.76 -30.42
C PRO A 34 4.05 -35.50 -29.59
N PRO A 35 4.61 -36.63 -30.09
CA PRO A 35 5.60 -37.39 -29.35
C PRO A 35 6.96 -36.67 -29.43
N GLY A 36 7.50 -36.25 -28.28
CA GLY A 36 8.86 -35.69 -28.20
C GLY A 36 9.12 -34.63 -27.13
N ALA A 37 8.13 -34.23 -26.32
CA ALA A 37 8.37 -33.35 -25.18
C ALA A 37 8.51 -34.18 -23.90
N GLU A 38 9.74 -34.36 -23.41
CA GLU A 38 9.96 -34.74 -22.02
C GLU A 38 9.46 -33.59 -21.14
N VAL A 39 8.47 -33.87 -20.28
CA VAL A 39 8.12 -32.96 -19.18
C VAL A 39 9.22 -33.12 -18.15
N VAL A 40 10.14 -32.15 -18.11
CA VAL A 40 11.07 -32.00 -17.00
C VAL A 40 10.29 -31.31 -15.88
N GLU A 41 9.84 -32.09 -14.89
CA GLU A 41 9.46 -31.56 -13.58
C GLU A 41 10.74 -31.08 -12.88
N ASP A 42 11.16 -29.84 -13.15
CA ASP A 42 12.21 -29.18 -12.38
C ASP A 42 11.57 -28.14 -11.46
N ASP A 43 11.37 -28.51 -10.19
CA ASP A 43 10.89 -27.65 -9.10
C ASP A 43 11.93 -26.59 -8.66
N HIS A 44 12.96 -26.35 -9.48
CA HIS A 44 14.10 -25.49 -9.14
C HIS A 44 14.45 -24.55 -10.30
N LEU A 45 14.62 -23.27 -9.96
CA LEU A 45 14.98 -22.23 -10.93
C LEU A 45 16.41 -22.50 -11.48
N PRO A 46 16.74 -22.18 -12.75
CA PRO A 46 18.08 -22.34 -13.30
C PRO A 46 19.13 -21.50 -12.55
N ALA A 47 20.32 -22.05 -12.31
CA ALA A 47 21.33 -21.49 -11.39
C ALA A 47 21.82 -20.06 -11.72
N ASP A 48 21.99 -19.71 -13.00
CA ASP A 48 22.50 -18.38 -13.40
C ASP A 48 21.44 -17.26 -13.26
N ASP A 49 20.15 -17.59 -13.46
CA ASP A 49 19.07 -16.60 -13.30
C ASP A 49 18.58 -16.50 -11.84
N GLN A 50 18.79 -17.55 -11.02
CA GLN A 50 18.61 -17.51 -9.56
C GLN A 50 19.50 -16.44 -8.91
N GLU A 51 20.77 -16.38 -9.31
CA GLU A 51 21.75 -15.50 -8.69
C GLU A 51 21.35 -14.03 -8.83
N VAL A 52 20.80 -13.63 -9.98
CA VAL A 52 20.29 -12.27 -10.24
C VAL A 52 19.13 -11.91 -9.29
N VAL A 53 18.19 -12.83 -9.09
CA VAL A 53 17.05 -12.62 -8.18
C VAL A 53 17.54 -12.53 -6.73
N LEU A 54 18.42 -13.43 -6.31
CA LEU A 54 18.97 -13.44 -4.94
C LEU A 54 19.80 -12.17 -4.65
N ASP A 55 20.53 -11.68 -5.65
CA ASP A 55 21.29 -10.43 -5.60
C ASP A 55 20.44 -9.16 -5.63
N SER A 56 19.13 -9.30 -5.83
CA SER A 56 18.17 -8.18 -5.78
C SER A 56 17.49 -8.06 -4.42
N VAL A 57 17.51 -9.11 -3.58
CA VAL A 57 16.75 -9.19 -2.32
C VAL A 57 17.65 -8.97 -1.11
N VAL A 58 17.21 -8.09 -0.22
CA VAL A 58 17.92 -7.71 1.01
C VAL A 58 17.13 -8.07 2.26
N LYS A 59 17.84 -8.34 3.34
CA LYS A 59 17.26 -8.42 4.68
C LYS A 59 17.24 -7.03 5.30
N VAL A 60 16.06 -6.61 5.77
CA VAL A 60 15.84 -5.32 6.42
C VAL A 60 15.79 -5.54 7.93
N PHE A 61 16.47 -4.67 8.68
CA PHE A 61 16.47 -4.62 10.13
C PHE A 61 16.05 -3.22 10.54
N ALA A 62 14.99 -3.10 11.33
CA ALA A 62 14.54 -1.84 11.86
C ALA A 62 14.55 -1.92 13.38
N VAL A 63 15.00 -0.83 13.99
CA VAL A 63 14.99 -0.68 15.43
C VAL A 63 14.13 0.53 15.75
N GLY A 64 13.08 0.33 16.52
CA GLY A 64 12.05 1.35 16.74
C GLY A 64 11.36 1.23 18.08
N SER A 65 10.57 2.24 18.42
CA SER A 65 9.89 2.36 19.71
C SER A 65 8.60 3.15 19.51
N SER A 66 7.47 2.46 19.63
CA SER A 66 6.16 3.07 19.40
C SER A 66 5.71 3.91 20.60
N PRO A 67 4.88 4.94 20.39
CA PRO A 67 4.35 5.77 21.47
C PRO A 67 3.49 4.97 22.46
N ASN A 68 3.45 5.42 23.71
CA ASN A 68 2.49 4.94 24.70
C ASN A 68 1.28 5.88 24.75
N TYR A 69 0.11 5.42 24.29
CA TYR A 69 -1.07 6.29 24.23
C TYR A 69 -1.71 6.55 25.60
N ARG A 70 -1.44 5.73 26.62
CA ARG A 70 -1.86 5.99 28.01
C ARG A 70 -0.97 6.99 28.73
N LEU A 71 0.28 7.12 28.30
CA LEU A 71 1.28 8.05 28.81
C LEU A 71 1.95 8.74 27.61
N PRO A 72 1.26 9.68 26.93
CA PRO A 72 1.64 10.19 25.60
C PRO A 72 2.99 10.92 25.54
N TRP A 73 3.62 11.16 26.68
CA TRP A 73 4.98 11.68 26.81
C TRP A 73 6.07 10.58 26.94
N GLN A 74 5.70 9.31 26.81
CA GLN A 74 6.61 8.16 26.89
C GLN A 74 6.44 7.26 25.66
N ASN A 75 7.52 6.55 25.31
CA ASN A 75 7.45 5.47 24.34
C ASN A 75 7.48 4.11 25.05
N LYS A 76 7.02 3.08 24.33
CA LYS A 76 7.14 1.67 24.73
C LYS A 76 8.60 1.21 24.63
N PRO A 77 8.97 0.09 25.27
CA PRO A 77 10.31 -0.48 25.11
C PRO A 77 10.68 -0.66 23.64
N GLN A 78 11.95 -0.41 23.34
CA GLN A 78 12.48 -0.56 21.98
C GLN A 78 12.34 -2.00 21.51
N ARG A 79 11.98 -2.18 20.24
CA ARG A 79 11.87 -3.46 19.55
C ARG A 79 12.79 -3.49 18.34
N GLU A 80 13.29 -4.68 18.01
CA GLU A 80 13.92 -4.97 16.74
C GLU A 80 12.94 -5.75 15.87
N VAL A 81 12.78 -5.31 14.62
CA VAL A 81 11.94 -5.93 13.60
C VAL A 81 12.83 -6.30 12.43
N THR A 82 12.65 -7.51 11.90
CA THR A 82 13.33 -7.94 10.67
C THR A 82 12.32 -8.28 9.60
N GLY A 83 12.63 -7.92 8.37
CA GLY A 83 11.85 -8.31 7.20
C GLY A 83 12.71 -8.38 5.95
N SER A 84 12.05 -8.32 4.81
CA SER A 84 12.68 -8.40 3.49
C SER A 84 12.48 -7.11 2.72
N GLY A 85 13.29 -6.91 1.71
CA GLY A 85 13.16 -5.82 0.75
C GLY A 85 13.81 -6.22 -0.57
N PHE A 86 13.55 -5.48 -1.62
CA PHE A 86 14.23 -5.71 -2.90
C PHE A 86 14.50 -4.42 -3.63
N VAL A 87 15.54 -4.45 -4.46
CA VAL A 87 15.94 -3.29 -5.25
C VAL A 87 15.04 -3.16 -6.48
N ILE A 88 14.56 -1.95 -6.71
CA ILE A 88 13.81 -1.55 -7.91
C ILE A 88 14.60 -0.55 -8.75
N MET A 89 14.12 -0.32 -9.96
CA MET A 89 14.64 0.72 -10.85
C MET A 89 14.70 2.10 -10.17
N GLY A 90 15.69 2.90 -10.54
CA GLY A 90 16.02 4.14 -9.82
C GLY A 90 16.80 3.94 -8.53
N ARG A 91 17.36 2.73 -8.32
CA ARG A 91 18.36 2.44 -7.28
C ARG A 91 17.82 2.65 -5.86
N ARG A 92 16.61 2.14 -5.60
CA ARG A 92 15.90 2.23 -4.31
C ARG A 92 15.43 0.85 -3.88
N ILE A 93 15.21 0.65 -2.58
CA ILE A 93 14.65 -0.60 -2.04
C ILE A 93 13.19 -0.40 -1.70
N LEU A 94 12.32 -1.28 -2.19
CA LEU A 94 10.96 -1.44 -1.67
C LEU A 94 10.96 -2.43 -0.50
N THR A 95 10.17 -2.14 0.51
CA THR A 95 9.88 -3.01 1.66
C THR A 95 8.49 -2.68 2.21
N SER A 96 8.05 -3.38 3.25
CA SER A 96 6.77 -3.09 3.91
C SER A 96 6.88 -1.93 4.90
N ALA A 97 5.85 -1.10 4.99
CA ALA A 97 5.80 0.02 5.94
C ALA A 97 5.86 -0.44 7.40
N HIS A 98 5.19 -1.55 7.74
CA HIS A 98 5.15 -2.07 9.10
C HIS A 98 6.53 -2.50 9.64
N ILE A 99 7.47 -2.84 8.74
CA ILE A 99 8.84 -3.20 9.12
C ILE A 99 9.55 -1.97 9.65
N VAL A 100 9.35 -0.82 9.00
CA VAL A 100 10.04 0.42 9.30
C VAL A 100 9.20 1.40 10.10
N ALA A 101 8.06 1.00 10.67
CA ALA A 101 7.22 1.90 11.47
C ALA A 101 7.83 2.19 12.86
N ASP A 102 7.76 3.45 13.30
CA ASP A 102 8.30 4.00 14.54
C ASP A 102 9.81 3.77 14.73
N GLN A 103 10.52 3.68 13.61
CA GLN A 103 11.95 3.43 13.49
C GLN A 103 12.81 4.60 13.98
N ALA A 104 13.83 4.28 14.76
CA ALA A 104 14.95 5.17 15.06
C ALA A 104 16.05 5.06 14.00
N PHE A 105 16.30 3.84 13.50
CA PHE A 105 17.22 3.60 12.39
C PHE A 105 16.88 2.29 11.66
N VAL A 106 17.28 2.21 10.39
CA VAL A 106 17.09 1.03 9.53
C VAL A 106 18.44 0.59 8.98
N LEU A 107 18.71 -0.72 9.03
CA LEU A 107 19.85 -1.36 8.42
C LEU A 107 19.38 -2.34 7.35
N VAL A 108 20.20 -2.51 6.31
CA VAL A 108 19.98 -3.51 5.26
C VAL A 108 21.21 -4.39 5.12
N ARG A 109 20.98 -5.67 4.81
CA ARG A 109 22.04 -6.65 4.55
C ARG A 109 21.76 -7.37 3.25
N LYS A 110 22.78 -7.44 2.40
CA LYS A 110 22.72 -8.15 1.13
C LYS A 110 22.76 -9.66 1.33
N HIS A 111 22.29 -10.40 0.34
CA HIS A 111 22.57 -11.82 0.24
C HIS A 111 24.09 -12.09 0.22
N GLY A 112 24.52 -13.21 0.81
CA GLY A 112 25.93 -13.62 0.86
C GLY A 112 26.87 -12.71 1.67
N SER A 113 26.41 -11.58 2.19
CA SER A 113 27.27 -10.61 2.90
C SER A 113 26.95 -10.54 4.39
N PRO A 114 27.95 -10.61 5.30
CA PRO A 114 27.73 -10.39 6.73
C PRO A 114 27.56 -8.90 7.07
N LYS A 115 27.89 -7.99 6.16
CA LYS A 115 27.92 -6.55 6.43
C LYS A 115 26.53 -5.94 6.37
N LYS A 116 26.14 -5.28 7.47
CA LYS A 116 24.94 -4.43 7.54
C LYS A 116 25.30 -3.00 7.11
N TYR A 117 24.42 -2.38 6.36
CA TYR A 117 24.54 -1.02 5.85
C TYR A 117 23.41 -0.17 6.41
N LEU A 118 23.71 1.06 6.81
CA LEU A 118 22.68 2.03 7.21
C LEU A 118 21.87 2.44 5.98
N ALA A 119 20.55 2.30 6.05
CA ALA A 119 19.62 2.76 5.03
C ALA A 119 18.77 3.91 5.58
N GLN A 120 18.45 4.89 4.73
CA GLN A 120 17.52 5.95 5.11
C GLN A 120 16.13 5.63 4.57
N VAL A 121 15.10 5.91 5.36
CA VAL A 121 13.71 5.83 4.91
C VAL A 121 13.42 7.07 4.09
N GLN A 122 13.18 6.90 2.79
CA GLN A 122 12.88 7.98 1.86
C GLN A 122 11.40 8.35 1.94
N ALA A 123 10.51 7.35 1.92
CA ALA A 123 9.06 7.54 1.99
C ALA A 123 8.40 6.34 2.67
N VAL A 124 7.27 6.59 3.32
CA VAL A 124 6.42 5.56 3.94
C VAL A 124 4.97 5.85 3.58
N ALA A 125 4.24 4.80 3.21
CA ALA A 125 2.81 4.80 2.97
C ALA A 125 2.19 3.66 3.77
N HIS A 126 1.72 3.98 4.98
CA HIS A 126 1.16 2.97 5.86
C HIS A 126 -0.13 2.37 5.28
N GLU A 127 -0.96 3.15 4.58
CA GLU A 127 -2.24 2.72 4.00
C GLU A 127 -2.10 1.49 3.12
N CYS A 128 -1.08 1.46 2.25
CA CYS A 128 -0.77 0.32 1.39
C CYS A 128 0.41 -0.52 1.87
N ASP A 129 0.86 -0.32 3.10
CA ASP A 129 1.98 -1.04 3.71
C ASP A 129 3.27 -1.04 2.87
N LEU A 130 3.62 0.10 2.27
CA LEU A 130 4.85 0.25 1.46
C LEU A 130 5.81 1.27 2.08
N ALA A 131 7.11 0.99 1.97
CA ALA A 131 8.16 1.94 2.28
C ALA A 131 9.29 1.87 1.24
N LEU A 132 9.95 3.01 1.05
CA LEU A 132 11.03 3.19 0.11
C LEU A 132 12.31 3.56 0.87
N LEU A 133 13.38 2.80 0.67
CA LEU A 133 14.66 3.01 1.35
C LEU A 133 15.77 3.38 0.37
N THR A 134 16.72 4.18 0.84
CA THR A 134 17.97 4.46 0.13
C THR A 134 19.04 3.45 0.52
N PHE A 135 19.43 2.60 -0.43
CA PHE A 135 20.66 1.80 -0.46
C PHE A 135 20.56 0.81 -1.63
N TRP A 136 21.60 0.68 -2.46
CA TRP A 136 21.53 -0.20 -3.64
C TRP A 136 22.91 -0.68 -4.12
N ALA A 137 24.00 -0.17 -3.55
CA ALA A 137 25.33 -0.24 -4.15
C ALA A 137 25.73 -1.70 -4.42
N GLY A 138 25.85 -2.10 -5.70
CA GLY A 138 26.19 -3.47 -6.11
C GLY A 138 25.06 -4.48 -5.86
N LEU A 139 23.82 -4.09 -6.17
CA LEU A 139 22.64 -4.95 -6.25
C LEU A 139 21.96 -4.68 -7.60
N ASN A 140 21.35 -5.70 -8.18
CA ASN A 140 20.62 -5.57 -9.44
C ASN A 140 19.15 -5.22 -9.15
N PRO A 141 18.53 -4.29 -9.90
CA PRO A 141 17.12 -3.98 -9.72
C PRO A 141 16.22 -5.01 -10.42
N LEU A 142 15.08 -5.32 -9.81
CA LEU A 142 14.02 -6.10 -10.44
C LEU A 142 13.05 -5.16 -11.19
N PRO A 143 12.69 -5.49 -12.45
CA PRO A 143 11.60 -4.81 -13.14
C PRO A 143 10.26 -5.12 -12.48
N LEU A 144 9.34 -4.16 -12.51
CA LEU A 144 7.95 -4.37 -12.08
C LEU A 144 7.13 -4.91 -13.25
N GLY A 145 6.35 -5.96 -13.01
CA GLY A 145 5.46 -6.58 -14.00
C GLY A 145 3.99 -6.18 -13.85
N ASP A 146 3.13 -6.77 -14.66
CA ASP A 146 1.68 -6.59 -14.55
C ASP A 146 1.08 -7.45 -13.42
N VAL A 147 -0.15 -7.12 -12.99
CA VAL A 147 -0.87 -8.00 -12.05
C VAL A 147 -1.10 -9.35 -12.74
N PRO A 148 -0.70 -10.48 -12.13
CA PRO A 148 -0.82 -11.81 -12.70
C PRO A 148 -2.29 -12.25 -12.84
N GLN A 149 -2.53 -13.25 -13.68
CA GLN A 149 -3.85 -13.88 -13.84
C GLN A 149 -4.12 -14.87 -12.72
N LEU A 150 -5.40 -15.18 -12.50
CA LEU A 150 -5.77 -16.30 -11.63
C LEU A 150 -5.07 -17.58 -12.11
N GLN A 151 -4.64 -18.41 -11.15
CA GLN A 151 -3.92 -19.67 -11.34
C GLN A 151 -2.49 -19.53 -11.90
N GLU A 152 -2.00 -18.30 -12.16
CA GLU A 152 -0.62 -18.07 -12.55
C GLU A 152 0.32 -18.34 -11.37
N SER A 153 1.47 -18.96 -11.65
CA SER A 153 2.48 -19.29 -10.64
C SER A 153 3.23 -18.06 -10.17
N VAL A 154 3.39 -17.93 -8.85
CA VAL A 154 4.08 -16.82 -8.20
C VAL A 154 5.05 -17.36 -7.14
N ALA A 155 6.27 -16.83 -7.15
CA ALA A 155 7.29 -17.12 -6.15
C ALA A 155 7.53 -15.90 -5.25
N VAL A 156 7.38 -16.07 -3.94
CA VAL A 156 7.74 -15.05 -2.93
C VAL A 156 9.14 -15.34 -2.43
N VAL A 157 10.03 -14.34 -2.52
CA VAL A 157 11.42 -14.46 -2.08
C VAL A 157 11.66 -13.54 -0.88
N GLY A 158 12.28 -14.05 0.18
CA GLY A 158 12.54 -13.24 1.38
C GLY A 158 13.41 -13.93 2.41
N TYR A 159 13.52 -13.32 3.58
CA TYR A 159 14.27 -13.81 4.73
C TYR A 159 13.31 -14.16 5.86
N PRO A 160 13.14 -15.45 6.20
CA PRO A 160 12.24 -15.85 7.26
C PRO A 160 12.74 -15.33 8.61
N GLN A 161 11.81 -15.13 9.55
CA GLN A 161 12.12 -14.63 10.88
C GLN A 161 13.11 -15.56 11.58
N GLY A 162 14.16 -14.96 12.17
CA GLY A 162 15.24 -15.70 12.86
C GLY A 162 16.26 -16.38 11.95
N GLY A 163 15.99 -16.50 10.64
CA GLY A 163 16.90 -17.10 9.66
C GLY A 163 17.70 -16.05 8.89
N ASP A 164 18.93 -16.37 8.51
CA ASP A 164 19.80 -15.50 7.71
C ASP A 164 19.91 -15.90 6.24
N ASN A 165 19.36 -17.06 5.88
CA ASN A 165 19.28 -17.55 4.52
C ASN A 165 17.99 -17.06 3.85
N ILE A 166 18.04 -16.92 2.53
CA ILE A 166 16.84 -16.65 1.73
C ILE A 166 15.93 -17.88 1.75
N SER A 167 14.63 -17.63 1.81
CA SER A 167 13.55 -18.59 1.63
C SER A 167 12.75 -18.20 0.39
N ILE A 168 12.34 -19.21 -0.37
CA ILE A 168 11.43 -19.07 -1.50
C ILE A 168 10.16 -19.84 -1.15
N SER A 169 9.00 -19.21 -1.36
CA SER A 169 7.69 -19.83 -1.20
C SER A 169 6.93 -19.70 -2.50
N MET A 170 6.55 -20.83 -3.10
CA MET A 170 5.84 -20.87 -4.38
C MET A 170 4.37 -21.22 -4.16
N GLY A 171 3.50 -20.62 -4.96
CA GLY A 171 2.09 -20.93 -5.05
C GLY A 171 1.50 -20.34 -6.33
N VAL A 172 0.19 -20.31 -6.43
CA VAL A 172 -0.54 -19.70 -7.53
C VAL A 172 -1.44 -18.58 -7.04
N VAL A 173 -1.78 -17.67 -7.96
CA VAL A 173 -2.76 -16.63 -7.70
C VAL A 173 -4.14 -17.24 -7.49
N SER A 174 -4.63 -17.16 -6.27
CA SER A 174 -5.96 -17.65 -5.89
C SER A 174 -7.04 -16.59 -6.07
N ARG A 175 -6.71 -15.31 -5.89
CA ARG A 175 -7.66 -14.20 -5.99
C ARG A 175 -6.98 -12.86 -6.24
N VAL A 176 -7.69 -11.95 -6.90
CA VAL A 176 -7.33 -10.53 -7.00
C VAL A 176 -8.56 -9.69 -6.65
N GLU A 177 -8.58 -9.09 -5.46
CA GLU A 177 -9.72 -8.29 -4.99
C GLU A 177 -9.31 -7.25 -3.93
N PRO A 178 -10.12 -6.20 -3.68
CA PRO A 178 -9.90 -5.32 -2.56
C PRO A 178 -9.97 -6.08 -1.23
N THR A 179 -8.88 -6.03 -0.47
CA THR A 179 -8.76 -6.70 0.83
C THR A 179 -8.35 -5.67 1.88
N LYS A 180 -8.75 -5.91 3.13
CA LYS A 180 -8.28 -5.10 4.27
C LYS A 180 -6.79 -5.34 4.48
N TYR A 181 -5.97 -4.30 4.54
CA TYR A 181 -4.55 -4.38 4.87
C TYR A 181 -4.38 -4.38 6.39
N ALA A 182 -3.73 -5.39 6.97
CA ALA A 182 -3.63 -5.54 8.43
C ALA A 182 -2.94 -4.35 9.11
N HIS A 183 -1.90 -3.81 8.48
CA HIS A 183 -1.10 -2.72 9.04
C HIS A 183 -1.92 -1.41 9.19
N SER A 184 -2.67 -1.03 8.16
CA SER A 184 -3.42 0.23 8.12
C SER A 184 -4.90 0.10 8.47
N GLY A 185 -5.49 -1.06 8.22
CA GLY A 185 -6.92 -1.27 8.16
C GLY A 185 -7.59 -0.76 6.88
N ALA A 186 -6.83 -0.23 5.91
CA ALA A 186 -7.36 0.26 4.64
C ALA A 186 -7.81 -0.89 3.74
N HIS A 187 -8.82 -0.66 2.90
CA HIS A 187 -9.30 -1.63 1.92
C HIS A 187 -8.78 -1.24 0.52
N LEU A 188 -7.80 -1.99 0.02
CA LEU A 188 -7.14 -1.72 -1.26
C LEU A 188 -6.96 -3.03 -2.04
N LEU A 189 -6.71 -2.94 -3.35
CA LEU A 189 -6.47 -4.10 -4.20
C LEU A 189 -5.31 -4.94 -3.65
N ALA A 190 -5.53 -6.24 -3.44
CA ALA A 190 -4.49 -7.19 -3.08
C ALA A 190 -4.56 -8.43 -3.98
N ILE A 191 -3.42 -9.09 -4.17
CA ILE A 191 -3.37 -10.43 -4.76
C ILE A 191 -3.26 -11.43 -3.62
N GLN A 192 -4.13 -12.44 -3.61
CA GLN A 192 -4.08 -13.56 -2.70
C GLN A 192 -3.43 -14.76 -3.38
N ILE A 193 -2.49 -15.41 -2.71
CA ILE A 193 -1.83 -16.64 -3.18
C ILE A 193 -2.09 -17.80 -2.21
N ASP A 194 -2.05 -19.03 -2.72
CA ASP A 194 -2.21 -20.26 -1.94
C ASP A 194 -0.87 -20.79 -1.37
N ALA A 195 0.02 -19.87 -1.03
CA ALA A 195 1.28 -20.15 -0.36
C ALA A 195 1.38 -19.36 0.94
N ALA A 196 1.87 -20.01 1.99
CA ALA A 196 2.17 -19.34 3.25
C ALA A 196 3.28 -18.28 3.07
N ILE A 197 2.99 -17.04 3.45
CA ILE A 197 4.01 -16.01 3.63
C ILE A 197 4.39 -16.00 5.11
N ASN A 198 5.58 -16.50 5.41
CA ASN A 198 6.10 -16.56 6.77
C ASN A 198 6.52 -15.16 7.26
N PRO A 199 6.42 -14.88 8.58
CA PRO A 199 7.01 -13.68 9.17
C PRO A 199 8.47 -13.53 8.74
N GLY A 200 8.85 -12.30 8.36
CA GLY A 200 10.17 -12.00 7.80
C GLY A 200 10.21 -11.93 6.27
N ASN A 201 9.41 -12.73 5.55
CA ASN A 201 9.33 -12.64 4.08
C ASN A 201 8.57 -11.39 3.61
N SER A 202 7.73 -10.81 4.48
CA SER A 202 7.09 -9.51 4.24
C SER A 202 8.10 -8.46 3.78
N GLY A 203 7.71 -7.67 2.78
CA GLY A 203 8.54 -6.67 2.13
C GLY A 203 9.39 -7.21 0.97
N GLY A 204 9.52 -8.53 0.84
CA GLY A 204 10.19 -9.18 -0.29
C GLY A 204 9.36 -9.17 -1.58
N PRO A 205 9.97 -9.43 -2.75
CA PRO A 205 9.27 -9.44 -4.01
C PRO A 205 8.44 -10.70 -4.18
N ALA A 206 7.27 -10.54 -4.79
CA ALA A 206 6.55 -11.62 -5.44
C ALA A 206 6.88 -11.61 -6.93
N LEU A 207 7.33 -12.74 -7.46
CA LEU A 207 7.91 -12.86 -8.80
C LEU A 207 7.06 -13.77 -9.67
N VAL A 208 6.93 -13.38 -10.95
CA VAL A 208 6.50 -14.27 -12.02
C VAL A 208 7.65 -14.54 -12.96
N MET A 209 7.66 -15.73 -13.55
CA MET A 209 8.59 -16.12 -14.60
C MET A 209 7.97 -15.85 -15.96
N THR A 210 8.67 -15.09 -16.79
CA THR A 210 8.28 -14.84 -18.17
C THR A 210 9.33 -15.43 -19.10
N HIS A 211 8.89 -16.09 -20.16
CA HIS A 211 9.78 -16.55 -21.23
C HIS A 211 9.78 -15.51 -22.34
N VAL A 212 10.92 -14.85 -22.53
CA VAL A 212 11.09 -13.81 -23.55
C VAL A 212 11.93 -14.37 -24.69
N PRO A 213 11.51 -14.22 -25.96
CA PRO A 213 12.33 -14.63 -27.09
C PRO A 213 13.63 -13.82 -27.12
N VAL A 214 14.77 -14.51 -27.16
CA VAL A 214 16.08 -13.91 -27.43
C VAL A 214 16.07 -13.46 -28.88
N LEU A 215 15.93 -12.16 -29.10
CA LEU A 215 16.18 -11.58 -30.41
C LEU A 215 17.66 -11.84 -30.73
N ALA A 216 17.93 -12.64 -31.75
CA ALA A 216 19.28 -12.86 -32.24
C ALA A 216 19.83 -11.50 -32.68
N ASP A 217 20.81 -11.00 -31.93
CA ASP A 217 21.49 -9.76 -32.26
C ASP A 217 22.15 -9.95 -33.64
N SER A 218 21.68 -9.23 -34.67
CA SER A 218 22.18 -9.34 -36.04
C SER A 218 23.52 -8.62 -36.22
N SER A 219 24.38 -8.67 -35.20
CA SER A 219 25.73 -8.08 -35.17
C SER A 219 26.81 -9.16 -35.10
N GLY A 220 26.58 -10.29 -35.79
CA GLY A 220 27.60 -11.29 -36.07
C GLY A 220 28.49 -10.91 -37.25
N THR A 221 29.44 -9.98 -37.06
CA THR A 221 30.70 -10.02 -37.81
C THR A 221 31.79 -10.42 -36.83
N GLY A 222 32.27 -11.66 -36.99
CA GLY A 222 33.08 -12.34 -35.99
C GLY A 222 34.46 -11.74 -35.77
N GLU A 223 34.88 -11.76 -34.51
CA GLU A 223 36.28 -11.92 -34.13
C GLU A 223 36.33 -12.83 -32.89
N SER A 224 36.94 -13.99 -33.07
CA SER A 224 37.23 -14.93 -32.00
C SER A 224 38.37 -14.37 -31.13
N CYS A 225 38.10 -14.12 -29.85
CA CYS A 225 39.16 -13.97 -28.86
C CYS A 225 39.08 -15.14 -27.86
N SER A 226 39.87 -16.17 -28.17
CA SER A 226 40.23 -17.25 -27.24
C SER A 226 40.98 -16.66 -26.05
N ASN A 227 40.48 -16.87 -24.84
CA ASN A 227 41.29 -16.70 -23.63
C ASN A 227 41.41 -18.04 -22.89
N ASN A 228 42.52 -18.72 -23.17
CA ASN A 228 43.13 -19.65 -22.24
C ASN A 228 43.74 -18.85 -21.08
N GLY A 229 43.48 -19.26 -19.84
CA GLY A 229 44.04 -18.63 -18.65
C GLY A 229 44.00 -19.56 -17.44
N SER A 230 44.82 -20.60 -17.48
CA SER A 230 45.09 -21.55 -16.41
C SER A 230 45.71 -20.92 -15.17
N SER A 231 45.33 -21.48 -14.02
CA SER A 231 45.97 -21.49 -12.70
C SER A 231 47.49 -21.27 -12.64
N SER A 232 47.94 -20.45 -11.68
CA SER A 232 49.14 -20.75 -10.88
C SER A 232 49.27 -19.82 -9.67
N SER A 233 49.10 -20.40 -8.50
CA SER A 233 49.65 -19.96 -7.21
C SER A 233 51.17 -20.21 -7.18
N ASN A 234 51.96 -19.25 -6.70
CA ASN A 234 53.13 -19.53 -5.85
C ASN A 234 53.66 -18.30 -5.08
N ASN A 235 53.53 -18.45 -3.77
CA ASN A 235 54.34 -18.02 -2.64
C ASN A 235 55.75 -17.41 -2.89
N SER A 236 56.08 -16.33 -2.17
CA SER A 236 57.31 -16.24 -1.34
C SER A 236 57.34 -15.00 -0.42
N SER A 237 57.09 -15.23 0.87
CA SER A 237 57.83 -14.77 2.05
C SER A 237 58.66 -13.45 2.01
N SER A 238 58.47 -12.54 2.97
CA SER A 238 59.11 -12.60 4.30
C SER A 238 59.13 -11.23 5.04
N ARG A 239 59.01 -11.33 6.38
CA ARG A 239 59.57 -10.47 7.46
C ARG A 239 58.73 -9.30 8.02
N ASP A 240 58.26 -9.57 9.24
CA ASP A 240 57.95 -8.66 10.36
C ASP A 240 59.01 -7.57 10.62
N VAL A 241 58.62 -6.49 11.31
CA VAL A 241 59.09 -6.15 12.69
C VAL A 241 58.65 -4.71 13.12
N THR A 242 57.74 -4.70 14.11
CA THR A 242 57.61 -3.84 15.32
C THR A 242 57.40 -2.32 15.31
N GLN A 243 56.39 -1.91 16.13
CA GLN A 243 56.39 -0.93 17.25
C GLN A 243 56.86 0.52 16.97
N SER A 244 56.44 1.60 17.62
CA SER A 244 55.50 1.98 18.70
C SER A 244 55.75 3.49 18.89
N HIS A 245 54.76 4.33 19.21
CA HIS A 245 54.76 5.17 20.42
C HIS A 245 53.65 6.25 20.42
N ARG A 246 52.97 6.27 21.57
CA ARG A 246 52.05 7.29 22.12
C ARG A 246 52.73 8.66 22.25
N ILE A 247 51.91 9.72 22.31
CA ILE A 247 51.74 10.61 23.48
C ILE A 247 50.55 11.58 23.24
N GLN A 248 49.67 11.70 24.24
CA GLN A 248 48.58 12.68 24.33
C GLN A 248 49.05 13.98 25.01
N SER A 249 48.42 15.12 24.69
CA SER A 249 47.49 15.86 25.59
C SER A 249 47.61 17.40 25.56
N GLN A 250 46.44 18.01 25.88
CA GLN A 250 46.15 19.39 26.33
C GLN A 250 45.93 20.46 25.25
N LEU A 251 44.70 20.96 24.99
CA LEU A 251 43.73 21.77 25.77
C LEU A 251 44.09 23.27 25.89
N GLN A 252 43.32 24.14 25.21
CA GLN A 252 42.52 25.27 25.75
C GLN A 252 42.29 26.39 24.70
N GLY A 253 41.07 26.96 24.67
CA GLY A 253 40.84 28.36 24.29
C GLY A 253 39.90 28.66 23.11
N THR A 254 38.59 28.84 23.39
CA THR A 254 37.63 29.70 22.64
C THR A 254 37.86 31.19 22.97
N PRO A 255 37.15 32.22 22.40
CA PRO A 255 36.26 32.30 21.22
C PRO A 255 36.51 33.56 20.30
N GLY A 256 35.80 33.64 19.16
CA GLY A 256 35.34 34.92 18.59
C GLY A 256 35.65 35.17 17.11
N GLY A 257 34.65 35.61 16.34
CA GLY A 257 34.88 36.27 15.05
C GLY A 257 33.82 36.02 13.97
N ARG A 258 33.08 37.06 13.63
CA ARG A 258 31.99 37.16 12.65
C ARG A 258 32.46 37.11 11.18
N ALA A 259 31.51 36.70 10.33
CA ALA A 259 31.22 37.16 8.97
C ALA A 259 32.08 36.67 7.79
N GLY A 260 31.39 36.21 6.74
CA GLY A 260 31.98 35.95 5.42
C GLY A 260 31.02 35.19 4.49
N SER A 261 30.11 35.91 3.86
CA SER A 261 29.27 35.43 2.76
C SER A 261 30.11 34.86 1.61
N GLY A 262 29.78 33.66 1.16
CA GLY A 262 30.35 33.06 -0.05
C GLY A 262 29.32 32.19 -0.75
N ARG A 263 28.62 32.77 -1.73
CA ARG A 263 27.82 32.04 -2.72
C ARG A 263 28.72 31.01 -3.39
N GLN A 264 28.30 29.74 -3.41
CA GLN A 264 28.85 28.76 -4.33
C GLN A 264 27.73 28.24 -5.23
N ARG A 265 27.93 28.46 -6.53
CA ARG A 265 27.00 28.17 -7.61
C ARG A 265 26.80 26.67 -7.72
N SER A 266 25.53 26.28 -7.85
CA SER A 266 25.04 24.99 -8.33
C SER A 266 25.54 24.73 -9.75
N ILE A 267 26.10 23.55 -9.98
CA ILE A 267 26.21 22.93 -11.30
C ILE A 267 25.03 21.96 -11.37
N LEU A 268 24.09 22.28 -12.25
CA LEU A 268 22.98 21.44 -12.68
C LEU A 268 23.49 20.58 -13.83
N GLU A 269 23.31 19.27 -13.75
CA GLU A 269 23.34 18.36 -14.90
C GLU A 269 22.08 17.49 -14.82
N ASP A 270 21.16 17.81 -15.72
CA ASP A 270 20.33 16.95 -16.57
C ASP A 270 19.59 15.76 -15.93
N GLU A 271 18.32 16.00 -15.59
CA GLU A 271 17.25 14.99 -15.54
C GLU A 271 16.31 15.23 -16.73
N ASP A 272 16.42 14.41 -17.76
CA ASP A 272 15.38 14.18 -18.77
C ASP A 272 15.45 12.70 -19.16
N ASP A 273 14.46 11.91 -18.71
CA ASP A 273 13.89 10.77 -19.43
C ASP A 273 12.94 9.96 -18.51
N LEU A 274 11.66 10.35 -18.48
CA LEU A 274 10.56 9.46 -18.11
C LEU A 274 9.45 9.62 -19.15
N PRO A 275 8.98 8.54 -19.80
CA PRO A 275 7.98 8.64 -20.85
C PRO A 275 6.60 8.95 -20.27
N GLY A 276 5.96 9.98 -20.83
CA GLY A 276 4.60 10.40 -20.51
C GLY A 276 3.55 9.35 -20.89
N PHE A 277 2.60 9.15 -19.97
CA PHE A 277 1.41 8.32 -20.16
C PHE A 277 0.55 8.85 -21.32
N LYS A 278 0.41 8.08 -22.39
CA LYS A 278 -0.64 8.29 -23.41
C LYS A 278 -1.89 7.51 -23.01
N GLY A 279 -3.02 8.22 -23.00
CA GLY A 279 -4.33 7.70 -22.69
C GLY A 279 -4.76 6.56 -23.60
N LEU A 280 -5.47 5.61 -23.00
CA LEU A 280 -6.19 4.54 -23.69
C LEU A 280 -7.39 5.15 -24.43
N ASP A 281 -7.30 5.17 -25.75
CA ASP A 281 -8.36 5.64 -26.64
C ASP A 281 -9.38 4.51 -26.85
N TRP A 282 -10.63 4.71 -26.43
CA TRP A 282 -11.74 3.79 -26.68
C TRP A 282 -12.45 4.27 -27.96
N GLY A 283 -12.26 3.54 -29.06
CA GLY A 283 -12.90 3.84 -30.34
C GLY A 283 -14.42 3.69 -30.27
N GLU A 284 -15.12 4.81 -30.45
CA GLU A 284 -16.54 4.86 -30.81
C GLU A 284 -16.69 4.58 -32.32
N GLU A 285 -17.45 3.55 -32.69
CA GLU A 285 -18.03 3.45 -34.03
C GLU A 285 -19.55 3.60 -33.97
N GLY A 286 -20.06 4.61 -34.69
CA GLY A 286 -21.46 4.72 -35.04
C GLY A 286 -21.82 6.11 -35.57
N GLY A 287 -22.11 6.24 -36.87
CA GLY A 287 -22.76 7.45 -37.39
C GLY A 287 -22.68 7.71 -38.90
N GLU A 288 -23.50 6.98 -39.64
CA GLU A 288 -24.24 7.34 -40.86
C GLU A 288 -23.83 8.55 -41.74
N GLY A 289 -23.68 8.30 -43.03
CA GLY A 289 -23.61 9.31 -44.10
C GLY A 289 -24.20 8.81 -45.42
N MET A 290 -25.50 8.96 -45.58
CA MET A 290 -26.28 8.65 -46.78
C MET A 290 -25.99 9.66 -47.91
N MET A 291 -25.58 9.23 -49.12
CA MET A 291 -25.91 9.95 -50.36
C MET A 291 -25.82 9.10 -51.65
N ARG A 292 -27.01 8.95 -52.25
CA ARG A 292 -27.38 9.09 -53.68
C ARG A 292 -26.71 8.23 -54.75
N LEU A 293 -27.54 7.33 -55.26
CA LEU A 293 -27.50 6.69 -56.58
C LEU A 293 -27.55 7.73 -57.72
N GLY A 294 -26.58 7.64 -58.62
CA GLY A 294 -26.61 8.20 -59.97
C GLY A 294 -26.29 7.09 -60.96
N ARG A 295 -27.28 6.77 -61.81
CA ARG A 295 -27.23 5.81 -62.90
C ARG A 295 -26.65 6.51 -64.12
N GLU A 296 -25.70 5.91 -64.83
CA GLU A 296 -25.52 6.15 -66.27
C GLU A 296 -24.82 4.95 -66.93
N ASP A 297 -25.42 4.52 -68.04
CA ASP A 297 -25.04 3.38 -68.87
C ASP A 297 -23.92 3.78 -69.84
N GLY A 298 -23.00 2.86 -70.12
CA GLY A 298 -22.01 2.99 -71.20
C GLY A 298 -21.49 1.63 -71.64
N ARG A 299 -21.87 1.20 -72.85
CA ARG A 299 -21.49 -0.05 -73.52
C ARG A 299 -20.11 0.08 -74.18
N GLY A 300 -19.47 -1.09 -74.38
CA GLY A 300 -18.40 -1.33 -75.35
C GLY A 300 -17.07 -1.65 -74.65
N GLU A 301 -16.24 -2.61 -75.06
CA GLU A 301 -16.21 -3.55 -76.18
C GLU A 301 -15.35 -4.74 -75.72
N ARG A 302 -15.59 -5.93 -76.31
CA ARG A 302 -14.70 -7.10 -76.19
C ARG A 302 -13.54 -6.88 -77.16
N GLU A 303 -12.31 -6.99 -76.66
CA GLU A 303 -11.15 -7.34 -77.49
C GLU A 303 -10.50 -8.60 -76.91
N GLU A 304 -10.46 -9.63 -77.75
CA GLU A 304 -9.66 -10.84 -77.63
C GLU A 304 -8.24 -10.50 -78.10
N GLU A 305 -7.26 -10.61 -77.21
CA GLU A 305 -5.85 -10.84 -77.56
C GLU A 305 -5.36 -11.84 -76.50
N GLY A 306 -4.94 -13.06 -76.82
CA GLY A 306 -3.84 -13.38 -77.74
C GLY A 306 -2.80 -14.09 -76.87
N GLU A 307 -2.87 -15.43 -76.82
CA GLU A 307 -1.88 -16.27 -76.15
C GLU A 307 -0.50 -16.06 -76.81
N GLU A 308 0.48 -15.55 -76.06
CA GLU A 308 1.89 -15.67 -76.40
C GLU A 308 2.61 -16.36 -75.23
N GLU A 309 2.78 -17.69 -75.36
CA GLU A 309 3.68 -18.48 -74.54
C GLU A 309 5.11 -17.95 -74.69
N ARG A 310 5.65 -17.30 -73.65
CA ARG A 310 7.09 -17.16 -73.46
C ARG A 310 7.48 -17.84 -72.17
N GLY A 311 8.22 -18.94 -72.33
CA GLY A 311 8.79 -19.69 -71.24
C GLY A 311 9.69 -18.83 -70.37
N ILE A 312 9.37 -18.82 -69.07
CA ILE A 312 10.33 -18.57 -67.99
C ILE A 312 10.29 -19.83 -67.12
N GLY A 313 10.96 -20.87 -67.61
CA GLY A 313 11.31 -22.03 -66.81
C GLY A 313 12.58 -21.70 -66.04
N GLY A 314 12.45 -21.45 -64.75
CA GLY A 314 13.55 -21.14 -63.84
C GLY A 314 13.14 -20.07 -62.83
N GLY A 315 12.57 -20.49 -61.71
CA GLY A 315 12.16 -19.58 -60.62
C GLY A 315 11.25 -20.25 -59.61
N TRP A 316 10.44 -21.22 -60.04
CA TRP A 316 9.52 -21.95 -59.13
C TRP A 316 10.25 -22.75 -58.04
N ALA A 317 11.39 -23.37 -58.37
CA ALA A 317 12.19 -24.11 -57.39
C ALA A 317 12.95 -23.19 -56.41
N GLU A 318 13.33 -21.97 -56.83
CA GLU A 318 13.97 -20.98 -55.94
C GLU A 318 12.94 -20.34 -55.01
N ILE A 319 11.73 -20.04 -55.50
CA ILE A 319 10.63 -19.50 -54.70
C ILE A 319 10.12 -20.55 -53.70
N GLU A 320 10.03 -21.83 -54.08
CA GLU A 320 9.70 -22.90 -53.15
C GLU A 320 10.82 -23.16 -52.13
N ALA A 321 12.09 -23.03 -52.51
CA ALA A 321 13.21 -23.16 -51.60
C ALA A 321 13.31 -21.97 -50.61
N GLU A 322 13.07 -20.74 -51.05
CA GLU A 322 12.98 -19.56 -50.18
C GLU A 322 11.80 -19.67 -49.21
N ARG A 323 10.64 -20.10 -49.68
CA ARG A 323 9.45 -20.30 -48.84
C ARG A 323 9.63 -21.44 -47.83
N ALA A 324 10.30 -22.52 -48.24
CA ALA A 324 10.67 -23.62 -47.35
C ALA A 324 11.76 -23.20 -46.34
N ALA A 325 12.68 -22.30 -46.73
CA ALA A 325 13.68 -21.73 -45.83
C ALA A 325 13.08 -20.74 -44.84
N GLU A 326 12.09 -19.92 -45.24
CA GLU A 326 11.31 -19.06 -44.35
C GLU A 326 10.43 -19.88 -43.39
N GLU A 327 9.75 -20.94 -43.86
CA GLU A 327 9.01 -21.85 -42.98
C GLU A 327 9.93 -22.63 -42.04
N ALA A 328 11.13 -23.00 -42.47
CA ALA A 328 12.14 -23.64 -41.62
C ALA A 328 12.74 -22.66 -40.61
N ALA A 329 12.97 -21.40 -40.97
CA ALA A 329 13.42 -20.33 -40.08
C ALA A 329 12.33 -19.95 -39.05
N ALA A 330 11.06 -19.93 -39.46
CA ALA A 330 9.90 -19.73 -38.58
C ALA A 330 9.65 -20.92 -37.63
N ARG A 331 10.19 -22.10 -37.96
CA ARG A 331 10.17 -23.32 -37.12
C ARG A 331 11.46 -23.56 -36.35
N ALA A 332 12.48 -22.72 -36.51
CA ALA A 332 13.70 -22.81 -35.72
C ALA A 332 13.37 -22.51 -34.26
N PRO A 333 13.90 -23.26 -33.28
CA PRO A 333 13.68 -22.96 -31.87
C PRO A 333 14.24 -21.56 -31.57
N VAL A 334 13.34 -20.61 -31.31
CA VAL A 334 13.71 -19.30 -30.78
C VAL A 334 14.25 -19.56 -29.38
N ALA A 335 15.53 -19.23 -29.15
CA ALA A 335 16.09 -19.32 -27.81
C ALA A 335 15.24 -18.42 -26.90
N MET A 336 14.66 -18.99 -25.84
CA MET A 336 13.86 -18.23 -24.88
C MET A 336 14.74 -17.96 -23.66
N ARG A 337 14.77 -16.71 -23.20
CA ARG A 337 15.38 -16.31 -21.93
C ARG A 337 14.30 -16.27 -20.85
N VAL A 338 14.63 -16.71 -19.65
CA VAL A 338 13.76 -16.52 -18.48
C VAL A 338 14.03 -15.12 -17.91
N GLU A 339 12.99 -14.32 -17.79
CA GLU A 339 13.05 -13.03 -17.09
C GLU A 339 12.10 -13.05 -15.89
N TYR A 340 12.60 -12.56 -14.76
CA TYR A 340 11.84 -12.42 -13.52
C TYR A 340 11.32 -11.00 -13.40
N GLN A 341 10.02 -10.88 -13.18
CA GLN A 341 9.36 -9.60 -12.93
C GLN A 341 8.70 -9.61 -11.56
N ALA A 342 8.88 -8.54 -10.80
CA ALA A 342 8.21 -8.34 -9.54
C ALA A 342 6.77 -7.86 -9.79
N VAL A 343 5.79 -8.70 -9.48
CA VAL A 343 4.36 -8.40 -9.58
C VAL A 343 3.77 -7.80 -8.30
N GLY A 344 4.59 -7.70 -7.26
CA GLY A 344 4.23 -6.98 -6.06
C GLY A 344 5.16 -7.19 -4.87
N VAL A 345 4.74 -6.69 -3.72
CA VAL A 345 5.44 -6.81 -2.44
C VAL A 345 4.67 -7.75 -1.53
N ALA A 346 5.31 -8.82 -1.06
CA ALA A 346 4.71 -9.77 -0.13
C ALA A 346 4.36 -9.08 1.20
N PHE A 347 3.19 -9.35 1.75
CA PHE A 347 2.82 -8.91 3.10
C PHE A 347 1.93 -9.95 3.79
N GLN A 348 1.98 -9.95 5.12
CA GLN A 348 1.17 -10.83 5.94
C GLN A 348 -0.07 -10.08 6.42
N ASN A 349 -1.26 -10.64 6.19
CA ASN A 349 -2.52 -9.97 6.48
C ASN A 349 -3.33 -10.63 7.62
N LEU A 350 -3.25 -11.95 7.76
CA LEU A 350 -4.10 -12.69 8.70
C LEU A 350 -3.24 -13.49 9.68
N THR A 351 -3.35 -13.19 10.97
CA THR A 351 -2.81 -14.05 12.02
C THR A 351 -3.73 -15.26 12.19
N GLY A 352 -3.27 -16.42 11.75
CA GLY A 352 -3.98 -17.70 11.91
C GLY A 352 -4.65 -18.27 10.65
N ALA A 353 -4.52 -17.62 9.50
CA ALA A 353 -4.83 -18.26 8.23
C ALA A 353 -3.65 -19.17 7.83
N GLU A 354 -3.92 -20.46 7.65
CA GLU A 354 -2.92 -21.40 7.14
C GLU A 354 -2.88 -21.33 5.61
N ASN A 355 -1.66 -21.30 5.07
CA ASN A 355 -1.39 -21.39 3.63
C ASN A 355 -2.06 -20.32 2.73
N ILE A 356 -2.26 -19.10 3.26
CA ILE A 356 -2.74 -17.95 2.49
C ILE A 356 -1.74 -16.79 2.62
N GLY A 357 -1.27 -16.30 1.48
CA GLY A 357 -0.37 -15.16 1.36
C GLY A 357 -1.05 -13.99 0.65
N TYR A 358 -0.59 -12.77 0.93
CA TYR A 358 -1.06 -11.57 0.24
C TYR A 358 0.12 -10.80 -0.36
N ILE A 359 -0.14 -10.14 -1.49
CA ILE A 359 0.83 -9.34 -2.23
C ILE A 359 0.20 -7.99 -2.52
N VAL A 360 0.94 -6.92 -2.23
CA VAL A 360 0.62 -5.55 -2.66
C VAL A 360 0.92 -5.45 -4.15
N PRO A 361 -0.10 -5.29 -5.03
CA PRO A 361 0.06 -5.43 -6.46
C PRO A 361 0.70 -4.19 -7.10
N THR A 362 1.26 -4.36 -8.30
CA THR A 362 1.98 -3.28 -9.01
C THR A 362 1.18 -2.00 -9.26
N PRO A 363 -0.15 -1.98 -9.51
CA PRO A 363 -0.90 -0.73 -9.61
C PRO A 363 -0.85 0.12 -8.33
N ILE A 364 -0.86 -0.53 -7.16
CA ILE A 364 -0.74 0.14 -5.86
C ILE A 364 0.70 0.64 -5.64
N ILE A 365 1.70 -0.15 -6.03
CA ILE A 365 3.11 0.26 -6.01
C ILE A 365 3.35 1.46 -6.93
N HIS A 366 2.82 1.45 -8.16
CA HIS A 366 2.92 2.56 -9.09
C HIS A 366 2.24 3.81 -8.54
N ARG A 367 1.05 3.68 -7.96
CA ARG A 367 0.37 4.80 -7.29
C ARG A 367 1.25 5.41 -6.19
N PHE A 368 1.82 4.58 -5.33
CA PHE A 368 2.75 5.01 -4.28
C PHE A 368 3.99 5.72 -4.84
N LEU A 369 4.70 5.09 -5.79
CA LEU A 369 5.93 5.63 -6.37
C LEU A 369 5.70 6.94 -7.12
N HIS A 370 4.61 7.04 -7.87
CA HIS A 370 4.22 8.26 -8.60
C HIS A 370 3.96 9.43 -7.65
N ASP A 371 3.18 9.18 -6.59
CA ASP A 371 2.83 10.21 -5.60
C ASP A 371 4.08 10.69 -4.82
N VAL A 372 4.94 9.75 -4.40
CA VAL A 372 6.23 10.02 -3.76
C VAL A 372 7.16 10.84 -4.66
N ALA A 373 7.15 10.60 -5.97
CA ALA A 373 7.94 11.37 -6.93
C ALA A 373 7.40 12.79 -7.10
N LEU A 374 6.08 12.96 -7.20
CA LEU A 374 5.43 14.26 -7.37
C LEU A 374 5.47 15.15 -6.13
N HIS A 375 5.54 14.55 -4.94
CA HIS A 375 5.33 15.26 -3.67
C HIS A 375 6.54 15.18 -2.73
N HIS A 376 7.76 15.26 -3.28
CA HIS A 376 9.01 15.35 -2.50
C HIS A 376 9.14 14.27 -1.41
N HIS A 377 8.84 13.02 -1.80
CA HIS A 377 8.88 11.84 -0.93
C HIS A 377 7.75 11.71 0.10
N HIS A 378 6.68 12.50 -0.04
CA HIS A 378 5.47 12.35 0.76
C HIS A 378 4.38 11.59 -0.03
N PHE A 379 3.80 10.58 0.59
CA PHE A 379 2.59 9.95 0.10
C PHE A 379 1.36 10.66 0.70
N ARG A 380 0.42 11.09 -0.14
CA ARG A 380 -0.79 11.84 0.24
C ARG A 380 -1.98 10.95 0.59
N GLY A 381 -1.87 9.65 0.36
CA GLY A 381 -2.92 8.66 0.63
C GLY A 381 -3.74 8.27 -0.61
N PHE A 382 -4.75 7.43 -0.37
CA PHE A 382 -5.70 6.98 -1.39
C PHE A 382 -6.97 7.82 -1.35
N SER A 383 -7.42 8.24 -2.53
CA SER A 383 -8.60 9.09 -2.68
C SER A 383 -9.88 8.30 -2.43
N SER A 384 -10.93 8.99 -2.00
CA SER A 384 -12.27 8.45 -1.83
C SER A 384 -13.31 9.39 -2.43
N LEU A 385 -14.39 8.81 -2.96
CA LEU A 385 -15.56 9.56 -3.40
C LEU A 385 -16.41 10.01 -2.21
N GLY A 386 -16.20 9.45 -1.02
CA GLY A 386 -16.95 9.83 0.18
C GLY A 386 -18.43 9.48 0.11
N VAL A 387 -18.79 8.35 -0.51
CA VAL A 387 -20.18 7.88 -0.59
C VAL A 387 -20.32 6.48 0.02
N SER A 388 -21.46 6.22 0.65
CA SER A 388 -21.88 4.85 0.96
C SER A 388 -22.99 4.45 0.02
N CYS A 389 -22.90 3.22 -0.50
CA CYS A 389 -23.80 2.75 -1.54
C CYS A 389 -24.53 1.46 -1.12
N GLN A 390 -25.67 1.22 -1.74
CA GLN A 390 -26.44 -0.02 -1.65
C GLN A 390 -26.56 -0.66 -3.03
N PRO A 391 -26.42 -2.00 -3.13
CA PRO A 391 -26.77 -2.73 -4.34
C PRO A 391 -28.23 -2.54 -4.78
N LEU A 392 -28.48 -2.61 -6.08
CA LEU A 392 -29.77 -2.38 -6.73
C LEU A 392 -30.30 -3.59 -7.49
N ASP A 393 -30.20 -4.79 -6.91
CA ASP A 393 -30.74 -6.03 -7.51
C ASP A 393 -32.28 -6.07 -7.53
N ASN A 394 -32.94 -5.37 -6.58
CA ASN A 394 -34.39 -5.41 -6.45
C ASN A 394 -35.08 -4.57 -7.54
N TRP A 395 -35.83 -5.24 -8.41
CA TRP A 395 -36.53 -4.58 -9.54
C TRP A 395 -37.55 -3.52 -9.11
N GLN A 396 -38.23 -3.68 -7.98
CA GLN A 396 -39.23 -2.72 -7.49
C GLN A 396 -38.57 -1.43 -7.02
N LEU A 397 -37.42 -1.54 -6.37
CA LEU A 397 -36.61 -0.37 -5.97
C LEU A 397 -36.12 0.39 -7.20
N ARG A 398 -35.66 -0.32 -8.24
CA ARG A 398 -35.24 0.30 -9.50
C ARG A 398 -36.39 1.04 -10.19
N GLU A 399 -37.58 0.44 -10.23
CA GLU A 399 -38.79 1.08 -10.77
C GLU A 399 -39.19 2.31 -9.95
N HIS A 400 -39.14 2.22 -8.62
CA HIS A 400 -39.41 3.34 -7.71
C HIS A 400 -38.47 4.53 -7.97
N LEU A 401 -37.19 4.26 -8.19
CA LEU A 401 -36.16 5.26 -8.53
C LEU A 401 -36.27 5.78 -9.97
N LYS A 402 -37.21 5.25 -10.76
CA LYS A 402 -37.46 5.57 -12.18
C LYS A 402 -36.25 5.29 -13.07
N LEU A 403 -35.50 4.24 -12.75
CA LEU A 403 -34.32 3.88 -13.52
C LEU A 403 -34.74 3.32 -14.90
N PRO A 404 -34.17 3.81 -16.02
CA PRO A 404 -34.47 3.27 -17.34
C PRO A 404 -34.15 1.78 -17.45
N ARG A 405 -34.86 1.06 -18.33
CA ARG A 405 -34.53 -0.35 -18.62
C ARG A 405 -33.10 -0.45 -19.16
N GLY A 406 -32.31 -1.37 -18.58
CA GLY A 406 -30.92 -1.60 -18.97
C GLY A 406 -29.89 -0.68 -18.30
N ALA A 407 -30.30 0.41 -17.65
CA ALA A 407 -29.38 1.21 -16.85
C ALA A 407 -28.96 0.42 -15.59
N THR A 408 -27.70 0.51 -15.18
CA THR A 408 -27.18 -0.17 -14.00
C THR A 408 -26.55 0.81 -13.02
N GLY A 409 -26.36 0.40 -11.77
CA GLY A 409 -25.61 1.20 -10.81
C GLY A 409 -25.97 0.90 -9.37
N VAL A 410 -25.45 1.71 -8.45
CA VAL A 410 -25.69 1.56 -7.01
C VAL A 410 -26.38 2.78 -6.43
N LEU A 411 -27.23 2.56 -5.43
CA LEU A 411 -27.96 3.63 -4.76
C LEU A 411 -27.07 4.33 -3.73
N VAL A 412 -26.98 5.65 -3.79
CA VAL A 412 -26.27 6.45 -2.80
C VAL A 412 -27.12 6.58 -1.53
N ASN A 413 -26.63 5.99 -0.43
CA ASN A 413 -27.28 6.02 0.88
C ASN A 413 -26.89 7.25 1.69
N ALA A 414 -25.60 7.59 1.68
CA ALA A 414 -25.06 8.74 2.39
C ALA A 414 -23.86 9.31 1.65
N VAL A 415 -23.63 10.61 1.84
CA VAL A 415 -22.47 11.33 1.31
C VAL A 415 -21.76 11.98 2.49
N GLN A 416 -20.46 11.77 2.58
CA GLN A 416 -19.64 12.30 3.67
C GLN A 416 -19.58 13.83 3.57
N PRO A 417 -19.89 14.58 4.65
CA PRO A 417 -19.98 16.04 4.61
C PRO A 417 -18.71 16.75 4.12
N MET A 418 -17.54 16.19 4.45
CA MET A 418 -16.24 16.76 4.11
C MET A 418 -15.77 16.44 2.68
N SER A 419 -16.45 15.53 1.97
CA SER A 419 -16.12 15.20 0.58
C SER A 419 -16.67 16.25 -0.39
N GLU A 420 -16.02 16.45 -1.53
CA GLU A 420 -16.58 17.32 -2.57
C GLU A 420 -17.90 16.78 -3.12
N SER A 421 -18.07 15.45 -3.11
CA SER A 421 -19.31 14.78 -3.47
C SER A 421 -20.53 15.33 -2.74
N SER A 422 -20.39 15.85 -1.51
CA SER A 422 -21.49 16.46 -0.75
C SER A 422 -22.14 17.66 -1.45
N ARG A 423 -21.42 18.33 -2.37
CA ARG A 423 -21.92 19.46 -3.16
C ARG A 423 -22.76 19.01 -4.36
N TRP A 424 -22.49 17.82 -4.88
CA TRP A 424 -22.99 17.36 -6.18
C TRP A 424 -23.98 16.20 -6.05
N LEU A 425 -23.61 15.20 -5.25
CA LEU A 425 -24.35 13.97 -5.02
C LEU A 425 -25.30 14.11 -3.85
N LYS A 426 -26.39 13.35 -3.90
CA LYS A 426 -27.43 13.34 -2.88
C LYS A 426 -27.82 11.92 -2.55
N LYS A 427 -28.40 11.74 -1.37
CA LYS A 427 -29.14 10.53 -1.05
C LYS A 427 -30.17 10.25 -2.14
N ASP A 428 -30.31 8.98 -2.49
CA ASP A 428 -31.22 8.43 -3.51
C ASP A 428 -30.79 8.68 -4.97
N ASP A 429 -29.59 9.25 -5.21
CA ASP A 429 -28.96 9.18 -6.53
C ASP A 429 -28.55 7.74 -6.85
N VAL A 430 -28.66 7.34 -8.11
CA VAL A 430 -28.13 6.05 -8.60
C VAL A 430 -26.83 6.32 -9.34
N LEU A 431 -25.70 5.97 -8.73
CA LEU A 431 -24.37 6.07 -9.31
C LEU A 431 -24.19 4.99 -10.40
N THR A 432 -24.11 5.42 -11.66
CA THR A 432 -24.13 4.52 -12.83
C THR A 432 -22.79 4.40 -13.55
N ALA A 433 -21.93 5.41 -13.46
CA ALA A 433 -20.58 5.34 -14.02
C ALA A 433 -19.59 6.26 -13.32
N PHE A 434 -18.32 5.86 -13.33
CA PHE A 434 -17.16 6.62 -12.87
C PHE A 434 -16.12 6.67 -13.97
N ASP A 435 -15.75 7.87 -14.44
CA ASP A 435 -14.88 8.09 -15.61
C ASP A 435 -15.28 7.32 -16.86
N GLY A 436 -16.59 7.23 -17.10
CA GLY A 436 -17.15 6.49 -18.23
C GLY A 436 -17.20 4.97 -18.03
N VAL A 437 -16.60 4.43 -16.97
CA VAL A 437 -16.70 3.00 -16.64
C VAL A 437 -18.04 2.73 -15.97
N HIS A 438 -18.85 1.86 -16.58
CA HIS A 438 -20.17 1.49 -16.07
C HIS A 438 -20.08 0.64 -14.79
N ILE A 439 -20.91 1.01 -13.81
CA ILE A 439 -21.06 0.35 -12.52
C ILE A 439 -22.29 -0.56 -12.60
N ALA A 440 -22.13 -1.83 -12.22
CA ALA A 440 -23.24 -2.78 -12.15
C ALA A 440 -24.06 -2.63 -10.87
N ASP A 441 -25.17 -3.36 -10.80
CA ASP A 441 -26.14 -3.27 -9.70
C ASP A 441 -25.58 -3.76 -8.36
N ASP A 442 -24.54 -4.60 -8.39
CA ASP A 442 -23.80 -5.08 -7.22
C ASP A 442 -22.64 -4.14 -6.81
N GLY A 443 -22.44 -3.02 -7.53
CA GLY A 443 -21.34 -2.08 -7.31
C GLY A 443 -20.01 -2.47 -7.97
N SER A 444 -20.00 -3.50 -8.80
CA SER A 444 -18.79 -3.93 -9.49
C SER A 444 -18.60 -3.24 -10.84
N VAL A 445 -17.34 -3.09 -11.25
CA VAL A 445 -16.89 -2.62 -12.57
C VAL A 445 -16.08 -3.71 -13.27
N LEU A 446 -16.01 -3.66 -14.60
CA LEU A 446 -15.15 -4.57 -15.36
C LEU A 446 -13.68 -4.22 -15.10
N PHE A 447 -12.90 -5.22 -14.67
CA PHE A 447 -11.46 -5.05 -14.44
C PHE A 447 -10.64 -5.58 -15.62
N ARG A 448 -10.88 -6.83 -16.00
CA ARG A 448 -10.22 -7.55 -17.11
C ARG A 448 -11.20 -8.55 -17.70
N LYS A 449 -10.96 -9.05 -18.92
CA LYS A 449 -11.74 -10.09 -19.63
C LYS A 449 -13.13 -10.41 -19.04
N ARG A 450 -13.19 -11.22 -17.99
CA ARG A 450 -14.42 -11.61 -17.26
C ARG A 450 -14.40 -11.30 -15.76
N GLU A 451 -13.33 -10.68 -15.26
CA GLU A 451 -13.14 -10.35 -13.84
C GLU A 451 -13.73 -8.98 -13.52
N ARG A 452 -14.33 -8.88 -12.33
CA ARG A 452 -14.99 -7.67 -11.85
C ARG A 452 -14.45 -7.29 -10.48
N LEU A 453 -14.30 -6.00 -10.23
CA LEU A 453 -13.86 -5.44 -8.94
C LEU A 453 -14.89 -4.44 -8.44
N PRO A 454 -15.00 -4.18 -7.13
CA PRO A 454 -15.74 -3.05 -6.59
C PRO A 454 -15.29 -1.72 -7.23
N PHE A 455 -16.22 -0.84 -7.55
CA PHE A 455 -15.91 0.44 -8.23
C PHE A 455 -14.95 1.35 -7.43
N ASP A 456 -14.91 1.21 -6.10
CA ASP A 456 -13.98 1.92 -5.21
C ASP A 456 -12.51 1.72 -5.62
N TYR A 457 -12.18 0.61 -6.28
CA TYR A 457 -10.87 0.38 -6.88
C TYR A 457 -10.48 1.50 -7.85
N LEU A 458 -11.38 1.92 -8.75
CA LEU A 458 -11.11 3.00 -9.71
C LEU A 458 -10.84 4.33 -9.00
N VAL A 459 -11.58 4.60 -7.94
CA VAL A 459 -11.42 5.80 -7.12
C VAL A 459 -10.07 5.79 -6.41
N SER A 460 -9.65 4.64 -5.87
CA SER A 460 -8.38 4.51 -5.15
C SER A 460 -7.15 4.76 -6.05
N LEU A 461 -7.26 4.49 -7.36
CA LEU A 461 -6.17 4.74 -8.29
C LEU A 461 -5.98 6.24 -8.63
N LYS A 462 -6.96 7.08 -8.32
CA LYS A 462 -6.89 8.52 -8.55
C LYS A 462 -6.00 9.23 -7.52
N GLY A 463 -5.27 10.23 -8.01
CA GLY A 463 -4.55 11.17 -7.17
C GLY A 463 -5.44 12.06 -6.31
N SER A 464 -4.93 12.44 -5.13
CA SER A 464 -5.56 13.45 -4.28
C SER A 464 -5.62 14.78 -5.02
N GLY A 465 -6.84 15.30 -5.22
CA GLY A 465 -7.08 16.52 -5.98
C GLY A 465 -7.34 16.30 -7.48
N GLU A 466 -7.37 15.06 -7.97
CA GLU A 466 -7.75 14.78 -9.35
C GLU A 466 -9.27 14.87 -9.56
N ARG A 467 -9.68 15.27 -10.76
CA ARG A 467 -11.10 15.27 -11.16
C ARG A 467 -11.49 13.92 -11.76
N ALA A 468 -12.72 13.53 -11.49
CA ALA A 468 -13.37 12.36 -12.06
C ALA A 468 -14.79 12.73 -12.53
N ARG A 469 -15.17 12.19 -13.68
CA ARG A 469 -16.50 12.34 -14.23
C ARG A 469 -17.43 11.30 -13.63
N VAL A 470 -18.37 11.74 -12.81
CA VAL A 470 -19.34 10.90 -12.12
C VAL A 470 -20.69 11.03 -12.79
N SER A 471 -21.29 9.90 -13.18
CA SER A 471 -22.61 9.86 -13.81
C SER A 471 -23.63 9.26 -12.86
N VAL A 472 -24.77 9.92 -12.69
CA VAL A 472 -25.85 9.46 -11.82
C VAL A 472 -27.21 9.60 -12.46
N TYR A 473 -28.15 8.73 -12.08
CA TYR A 473 -29.57 9.00 -12.29
C TYR A 473 -30.17 9.66 -11.05
N ARG A 474 -30.89 10.76 -11.26
CA ARG A 474 -31.65 11.46 -10.22
C ARG A 474 -33.07 11.67 -10.69
N GLY A 475 -34.04 11.00 -10.04
CA GLY A 475 -35.45 11.06 -10.44
C GLY A 475 -35.70 10.57 -11.87
N GLY A 476 -34.90 9.62 -12.37
CA GLY A 476 -34.95 9.07 -13.72
C GLY A 476 -34.22 9.88 -14.80
N GLN A 477 -33.63 11.03 -14.47
CA GLN A 477 -32.80 11.82 -15.39
C GLN A 477 -31.33 11.51 -15.20
N LEU A 478 -30.61 11.26 -16.31
CA LEU A 478 -29.16 11.09 -16.29
C LEU A 478 -28.47 12.45 -16.13
N MET A 479 -27.55 12.53 -15.17
CA MET A 479 -26.75 13.71 -14.86
C MET A 479 -25.27 13.34 -14.85
N HIS A 480 -24.41 14.30 -15.18
CA HIS A 480 -22.95 14.16 -15.10
C HIS A 480 -22.37 15.29 -14.24
N PHE A 481 -21.43 14.94 -13.37
CA PHE A 481 -20.72 15.88 -12.52
C PHE A 481 -19.21 15.65 -12.65
N GLU A 482 -18.45 16.73 -12.63
CA GLU A 482 -17.00 16.68 -12.47
C GLU A 482 -16.70 16.87 -10.98
N ILE A 483 -16.23 15.82 -10.32
CA ILE A 483 -15.99 15.79 -8.88
C ILE A 483 -14.50 15.55 -8.65
N THR A 484 -13.88 16.39 -7.84
CA THR A 484 -12.52 16.24 -7.32
C THR A 484 -12.54 15.21 -6.21
N VAL A 485 -11.75 14.15 -6.39
CA VAL A 485 -11.57 13.12 -5.37
C VAL A 485 -10.35 13.45 -4.52
N ASP A 486 -10.46 13.25 -3.21
CA ASP A 486 -9.40 13.57 -2.27
C ASP A 486 -9.36 12.52 -1.15
N THR A 487 -8.33 12.58 -0.32
CA THR A 487 -8.24 11.75 0.88
C THR A 487 -9.20 12.29 1.94
N LEU A 488 -9.93 11.38 2.58
CA LEU A 488 -10.92 11.73 3.60
C LEU A 488 -10.42 11.23 4.96
N PRO A 489 -9.86 12.11 5.81
CA PRO A 489 -9.38 11.70 7.11
C PRO A 489 -10.56 11.26 7.99
N PRO A 490 -10.43 10.16 8.76
CA PRO A 490 -11.45 9.78 9.72
C PRO A 490 -11.48 10.75 10.91
N LEU A 491 -12.63 10.87 11.58
CA LEU A 491 -12.75 11.67 12.81
C LEU A 491 -11.88 11.12 13.94
N VAL A 492 -11.81 9.79 14.04
CA VAL A 492 -10.95 9.07 14.98
C VAL A 492 -9.96 8.24 14.15
N PRO A 493 -8.66 8.60 14.15
CA PRO A 493 -7.64 7.87 13.40
C PRO A 493 -7.59 6.40 13.78
N ALA A 494 -7.66 5.52 12.77
CA ALA A 494 -7.56 4.07 12.96
C ALA A 494 -6.14 3.62 13.30
N GLN A 495 -5.14 4.35 12.82
CA GLN A 495 -3.73 4.13 13.08
C GLN A 495 -2.99 5.46 13.14
N GLN A 496 -1.88 5.50 13.89
CA GLN A 496 -0.98 6.64 14.02
C GLN A 496 0.43 6.08 14.21
N PHE A 497 1.24 6.23 13.17
CA PHE A 497 2.63 5.79 13.10
C PHE A 497 3.53 6.99 12.90
N ASP A 498 4.82 6.82 13.23
CA ASP A 498 5.91 7.77 12.94
C ASP A 498 5.68 9.17 13.54
N SER A 499 4.73 9.30 14.46
CA SER A 499 4.31 10.54 15.09
C SER A 499 3.91 10.29 16.54
N ALA A 500 4.35 11.19 17.43
CA ALA A 500 3.94 11.15 18.82
C ALA A 500 2.50 11.69 18.96
N PRO A 501 1.67 11.09 19.84
CA PRO A 501 0.31 11.57 20.07
C PRO A 501 0.33 12.98 20.67
N SER A 502 -0.54 13.86 20.15
CA SER A 502 -0.76 15.18 20.73
C SER A 502 -1.35 15.07 22.13
N TYR A 503 -0.85 15.87 23.07
CA TYR A 503 -1.40 15.91 24.42
C TYR A 503 -1.22 17.29 25.06
N PHE A 504 -2.12 17.64 25.97
CA PHE A 504 -2.07 18.85 26.78
C PHE A 504 -2.38 18.53 28.23
N ILE A 505 -1.60 19.10 29.16
CA ILE A 505 -1.74 18.91 30.60
C ILE A 505 -1.93 20.25 31.29
N PHE A 506 -3.03 20.37 32.02
CA PHE A 506 -3.32 21.53 32.85
C PHE A 506 -3.85 21.08 34.21
N ALA A 507 -3.19 21.52 35.30
CA ALA A 507 -3.55 21.16 36.67
C ALA A 507 -3.63 19.63 36.90
N GLY A 508 -2.79 18.86 36.20
CA GLY A 508 -2.80 17.39 36.25
C GLY A 508 -3.88 16.71 35.39
N LEU A 509 -4.83 17.45 34.81
CA LEU A 509 -5.77 16.91 33.82
C LEU A 509 -5.03 16.65 32.51
N VAL A 510 -5.09 15.42 31.99
CA VAL A 510 -4.40 15.01 30.76
C VAL A 510 -5.41 14.90 29.62
N PHE A 511 -5.28 15.78 28.63
CA PHE A 511 -6.12 15.83 27.45
C PHE A 511 -5.38 15.30 26.22
N MET A 512 -6.08 14.55 25.38
CA MET A 512 -5.56 14.08 24.09
C MET A 512 -6.69 13.84 23.08
N PRO A 513 -6.43 13.87 21.77
CA PRO A 513 -7.38 13.39 20.78
C PRO A 513 -7.59 11.88 20.93
N LEU A 514 -8.83 11.43 20.79
CA LEU A 514 -9.18 10.03 20.71
C LEU A 514 -8.63 9.44 19.40
N SER A 515 -7.98 8.29 19.51
CA SER A 515 -7.52 7.48 18.38
C SER A 515 -7.76 6.01 18.67
N GLN A 516 -7.87 5.15 17.66
CA GLN A 516 -7.97 3.71 17.89
C GLN A 516 -6.70 3.14 18.56
N PRO A 517 -5.46 3.62 18.27
CA PRO A 517 -4.29 3.26 19.06
C PRO A 517 -4.42 3.51 20.57
N TYR A 518 -5.13 4.57 20.99
CA TYR A 518 -5.48 4.76 22.40
C TYR A 518 -6.38 3.63 22.93
N LEU A 519 -7.41 3.25 22.17
CA LEU A 519 -8.30 2.14 22.53
C LEU A 519 -7.57 0.79 22.52
N HIS A 520 -6.59 0.59 21.65
CA HIS A 520 -5.77 -0.62 21.60
C HIS A 520 -4.94 -0.83 22.88
N GLU A 521 -4.69 0.21 23.69
CA GLU A 521 -4.04 0.07 25.00
C GLU A 521 -4.89 -0.73 26.03
N TYR A 522 -6.18 -0.97 25.74
CA TYR A 522 -7.02 -1.89 26.53
C TYR A 522 -6.76 -3.37 26.22
N GLY A 523 -5.89 -3.68 25.27
CA GLY A 523 -5.47 -5.03 24.92
C GLY A 523 -6.07 -5.53 23.60
N PRO A 524 -5.83 -6.80 23.24
CA PRO A 524 -6.26 -7.36 21.95
C PRO A 524 -7.78 -7.35 21.77
N ASP A 525 -8.54 -7.45 22.86
CA ASP A 525 -10.01 -7.39 22.87
C ASP A 525 -10.54 -6.00 23.23
N TRP A 526 -9.85 -4.95 22.76
CA TRP A 526 -10.18 -3.55 23.08
C TRP A 526 -11.63 -3.19 22.77
N LEU A 527 -12.25 -3.79 21.75
CA LEU A 527 -13.62 -3.49 21.35
C LEU A 527 -14.62 -3.79 22.47
N HIS A 528 -14.34 -4.80 23.29
CA HIS A 528 -15.15 -5.17 24.46
C HIS A 528 -14.60 -4.60 25.77
N ALA A 529 -13.28 -4.44 25.88
CA ALA A 529 -12.61 -4.02 27.11
C ALA A 529 -12.61 -2.50 27.33
N SER A 530 -12.66 -1.70 26.26
CA SER A 530 -12.69 -0.24 26.35
C SER A 530 -14.12 0.30 26.54
N PRO A 531 -14.29 1.55 27.02
CA PRO A 531 -15.61 2.12 27.22
C PRO A 531 -16.43 2.14 25.93
N ARG A 532 -17.59 1.47 25.92
CA ARG A 532 -18.46 1.30 24.73
C ARG A 532 -18.76 2.61 24.01
N ARG A 533 -18.91 3.69 24.76
CA ARG A 533 -19.16 5.03 24.23
C ARG A 533 -18.00 5.59 23.41
N LEU A 534 -16.75 5.37 23.84
CA LEU A 534 -15.58 5.75 23.05
C LEU A 534 -15.46 4.86 21.80
N CYS A 535 -15.79 3.56 21.89
CA CYS A 535 -15.87 2.70 20.69
C CYS A 535 -16.90 3.22 19.69
N ASP A 536 -18.07 3.66 20.17
CA ASP A 536 -19.12 4.18 19.31
C ASP A 536 -18.67 5.43 18.55
N LEU A 537 -18.06 6.38 19.26
CA LEU A 537 -17.43 7.57 18.68
C LEU A 537 -16.34 7.21 17.66
N ALA A 538 -15.53 6.19 17.95
CA ALA A 538 -14.43 5.77 17.08
C ALA A 538 -14.86 5.06 15.80
N LEU A 539 -16.05 4.47 15.76
CA LEU A 539 -16.47 3.58 14.67
C LEU A 539 -17.62 4.12 13.82
N ARG A 540 -18.42 5.06 14.34
CA ARG A 540 -19.66 5.50 13.66
C ARG A 540 -19.64 6.93 13.17
N ASN A 541 -18.80 7.79 13.76
CA ASN A 541 -18.88 9.22 13.51
C ASN A 541 -17.92 9.65 12.39
N LEU A 542 -18.37 10.60 11.59
CA LEU A 542 -17.60 11.24 10.53
C LEU A 542 -17.28 12.68 10.93
N PRO A 543 -16.17 13.25 10.44
CA PRO A 543 -15.88 14.65 10.68
C PRO A 543 -16.87 15.54 9.91
N GLU A 544 -17.32 16.59 10.56
CA GLU A 544 -18.19 17.64 10.00
C GLU A 544 -17.41 18.92 9.70
N LYS A 545 -16.25 19.11 10.34
CA LYS A 545 -15.38 20.27 10.19
C LYS A 545 -13.94 19.87 9.86
N PRO A 546 -13.19 20.68 9.11
CA PRO A 546 -11.75 20.45 8.90
C PRO A 546 -11.00 20.37 10.24
N GLY A 547 -10.19 19.32 10.41
CA GLY A 547 -9.36 19.15 11.61
C GLY A 547 -10.14 18.85 12.89
N GLN A 548 -11.42 18.46 12.79
CA GLN A 548 -12.21 18.06 13.96
C GLN A 548 -11.62 16.81 14.62
N GLN A 549 -11.63 16.79 15.94
CA GLN A 549 -11.14 15.71 16.79
C GLN A 549 -12.09 15.52 17.97
N ILE A 550 -12.18 14.29 18.47
CA ILE A 550 -12.82 14.00 19.75
C ILE A 550 -11.75 14.15 20.84
N ILE A 551 -11.88 15.14 21.72
CA ILE A 551 -10.89 15.39 22.78
C ILE A 551 -11.34 14.71 24.06
N ILE A 552 -10.49 13.84 24.61
CA ILE A 552 -10.76 13.10 25.84
C ILE A 552 -9.87 13.59 26.97
N LEU A 553 -10.44 13.65 28.18
CA LEU A 553 -9.71 13.58 29.44
C LEU A 553 -9.30 12.12 29.65
N SER A 554 -8.07 11.77 29.26
CA SER A 554 -7.59 10.38 29.36
C SER A 554 -7.34 9.97 30.80
N ARG A 555 -6.89 10.91 31.65
CA ARG A 555 -6.66 10.70 33.08
C ARG A 555 -6.45 12.00 33.84
N VAL A 556 -6.43 11.88 35.17
CA VAL A 556 -5.97 12.92 36.09
C VAL A 556 -4.73 12.45 36.83
N LEU A 557 -3.68 13.29 36.85
CA LEU A 557 -2.49 13.15 37.67
C LEU A 557 -2.77 13.75 39.06
N PRO A 558 -2.92 12.95 40.12
CA PRO A 558 -3.40 13.45 41.41
C PRO A 558 -2.55 14.56 42.02
N ASP A 559 -3.21 15.65 42.42
CA ASP A 559 -2.63 16.76 43.16
C ASP A 559 -3.71 17.48 43.96
N GLU A 560 -3.32 18.27 44.96
CA GLU A 560 -4.26 19.02 45.79
C GLU A 560 -5.17 19.95 44.95
N VAL A 561 -4.63 20.54 43.88
CA VAL A 561 -5.39 21.44 42.99
C VAL A 561 -6.55 20.76 42.24
N ASN A 562 -6.48 19.43 42.06
CA ASN A 562 -7.49 18.65 41.34
C ASN A 562 -8.22 17.65 42.24
N SER A 563 -8.19 17.88 43.55
CA SER A 563 -8.79 16.96 44.50
C SER A 563 -10.29 16.76 44.26
N GLY A 564 -10.74 15.51 44.28
CA GLY A 564 -12.09 15.09 43.93
C GLY A 564 -12.27 14.67 42.46
N TYR A 565 -11.32 14.99 41.58
CA TYR A 565 -11.36 14.63 40.16
C TYR A 565 -10.48 13.43 39.79
N GLU A 566 -9.77 12.82 40.74
CA GLU A 566 -8.72 11.82 40.51
C GLU A 566 -9.21 10.54 39.82
N ARG A 567 -10.52 10.26 39.92
CA ARG A 567 -11.16 9.09 39.31
C ARG A 567 -11.76 9.37 37.92
N LEU A 568 -11.63 10.59 37.40
CA LEU A 568 -12.10 10.93 36.06
C LEU A 568 -11.07 10.46 35.02
N ALA A 569 -11.56 9.71 34.03
CA ALA A 569 -10.79 9.21 32.90
C ALA A 569 -11.76 8.80 31.79
N ASP A 570 -11.27 8.78 30.55
CA ASP A 570 -11.99 8.31 29.36
C ASP A 570 -13.28 9.08 29.05
N LEU A 571 -13.28 10.39 29.34
CA LEU A 571 -14.42 11.29 29.13
C LEU A 571 -14.12 12.32 28.06
N GLN A 572 -14.96 12.45 27.03
CA GLN A 572 -14.90 13.56 26.08
C GLN A 572 -15.14 14.89 26.79
N VAL A 573 -14.32 15.87 26.43
CA VAL A 573 -14.49 17.27 26.79
C VAL A 573 -15.26 17.93 25.66
N LEU A 574 -16.44 18.47 25.96
CA LEU A 574 -17.30 19.12 24.97
C LEU A 574 -17.03 20.62 24.91
N LYS A 575 -16.87 21.26 26.07
CA LYS A 575 -16.74 22.72 26.17
C LYS A 575 -15.68 23.15 27.17
N VAL A 576 -15.07 24.30 26.89
CA VAL A 576 -14.22 25.06 27.80
C VAL A 576 -14.86 26.43 28.02
N ASN A 577 -15.18 26.76 29.27
CA ASN A 577 -15.89 28.00 29.65
C ASN A 577 -17.19 28.24 28.85
N GLY A 578 -17.93 27.16 28.53
CA GLY A 578 -19.16 27.22 27.75
C GLY A 578 -18.98 27.32 26.23
N VAL A 579 -17.74 27.43 25.73
CA VAL A 579 -17.41 27.43 24.30
C VAL A 579 -17.07 26.01 23.85
N GLU A 580 -17.67 25.57 22.75
CA GLU A 580 -17.38 24.25 22.15
C GLU A 580 -15.95 24.20 21.61
N VAL A 581 -15.31 23.04 21.82
CA VAL A 581 -13.94 22.79 21.36
C VAL A 581 -13.94 21.64 20.35
N ASP A 582 -13.54 21.93 19.12
CA ASP A 582 -13.55 20.97 18.01
C ASP A 582 -12.22 20.20 17.91
N ASN A 583 -11.14 20.66 18.55
CA ASN A 583 -9.84 19.99 18.54
C ASN A 583 -8.96 20.38 19.73
N ILE A 584 -7.83 19.68 19.89
CA ILE A 584 -6.96 19.85 21.07
C ILE A 584 -6.28 21.22 21.11
N GLN A 585 -6.02 21.81 19.94
CA GLN A 585 -5.45 23.15 19.85
C GLN A 585 -6.43 24.17 20.42
N GLN A 586 -7.69 24.14 19.97
CA GLN A 586 -8.75 25.00 20.51
C GLN A 586 -8.95 24.80 22.01
N LEU A 587 -8.94 23.54 22.49
CA LEU A 587 -9.02 23.27 23.94
C LEU A 587 -7.86 23.94 24.70
N ARG A 588 -6.62 23.77 24.22
CA ARG A 588 -5.44 24.38 24.84
C ARG A 588 -5.56 25.90 24.86
N ASP A 589 -5.86 26.51 23.71
CA ASP A 589 -5.90 27.96 23.57
C ASP A 589 -7.00 28.56 24.45
N ALA A 590 -8.19 27.96 24.48
CA ALA A 590 -9.28 28.36 25.38
C ALA A 590 -8.88 28.32 26.86
N VAL A 591 -8.09 27.31 27.28
CA VAL A 591 -7.57 27.23 28.66
C VAL A 591 -6.54 28.32 28.95
N LEU A 592 -5.59 28.54 28.03
CA LEU A 592 -4.51 29.50 28.23
C LEU A 592 -4.97 30.96 28.19
N GLU A 593 -5.98 31.25 27.35
CA GLU A 593 -6.57 32.57 27.16
C GLU A 593 -7.65 32.93 28.18
N THR A 594 -8.00 31.99 29.09
CA THR A 594 -8.99 32.26 30.13
C THR A 594 -8.53 33.41 31.03
N SER A 595 -9.34 34.47 31.09
CA SER A 595 -9.10 35.67 31.91
C SER A 595 -9.76 35.62 33.30
N GLY A 596 -10.75 34.75 33.49
CA GLY A 596 -11.45 34.56 34.76
C GLY A 596 -10.61 33.82 35.82
N PRO A 597 -11.09 33.74 37.07
CA PRO A 597 -10.38 33.03 38.15
C PRO A 597 -10.40 31.50 37.99
N PHE A 598 -11.42 30.97 37.31
CA PHE A 598 -11.60 29.54 37.08
C PHE A 598 -11.64 29.23 35.59
N VAL A 599 -11.09 28.08 35.22
CA VAL A 599 -11.42 27.41 33.97
C VAL A 599 -12.43 26.30 34.23
N ARG A 600 -13.44 26.22 33.38
CA ARG A 600 -14.52 25.23 33.44
C ARG A 600 -14.41 24.28 32.24
N PHE A 601 -14.49 22.99 32.49
CA PHE A 601 -14.63 21.94 31.46
C PHE A 601 -15.99 21.27 31.61
N ASP A 602 -16.76 21.21 30.53
CA ASP A 602 -18.03 20.49 30.47
C ASP A 602 -17.79 19.14 29.78
N LEU A 603 -18.09 18.05 30.49
CA LEU A 603 -17.88 16.68 30.03
C LEU A 603 -19.16 16.10 29.45
N GLU A 604 -19.00 15.11 28.59
CA GLU A 604 -20.11 14.51 27.84
C GLU A 604 -21.17 13.76 28.68
N ASP A 605 -20.88 13.42 29.93
CA ASP A 605 -21.86 12.80 30.85
C ASP A 605 -22.52 13.82 31.80
N GLY A 606 -22.39 15.12 31.49
CA GLY A 606 -22.95 16.21 32.28
C GLY A 606 -22.12 16.60 33.51
N ARG A 607 -21.02 15.90 33.79
CA ARG A 607 -20.08 16.32 34.83
C ARG A 607 -19.31 17.56 34.40
N ILE A 608 -18.89 18.32 35.39
CA ILE A 608 -18.18 19.59 35.22
C ILE A 608 -16.91 19.53 36.06
N ILE A 609 -15.81 20.00 35.49
CA ILE A 609 -14.57 20.25 36.22
C ILE A 609 -14.37 21.76 36.27
N ALA A 610 -14.13 22.31 37.45
CA ALA A 610 -13.71 23.70 37.64
C ALA A 610 -12.36 23.74 38.37
N ILE A 611 -11.41 24.49 37.81
CA ILE A 611 -10.04 24.61 38.33
C ILE A 611 -9.68 26.08 38.50
N ASP A 612 -9.18 26.45 39.68
CA ASP A 612 -8.61 27.77 39.94
C ASP A 612 -7.30 27.94 39.14
N ILE A 613 -7.24 28.97 38.30
CA ILE A 613 -6.12 29.17 37.37
C ILE A 613 -4.84 29.56 38.10
N ALA A 614 -4.94 30.35 39.17
CA ALA A 614 -3.77 30.79 39.92
C ALA A 614 -3.13 29.62 40.68
N ALA A 615 -3.94 28.76 41.29
CA ALA A 615 -3.51 27.53 41.94
C ALA A 615 -2.94 26.55 40.90
N ALA A 616 -3.62 26.35 39.77
CA ALA A 616 -3.17 25.49 38.69
C ALA A 616 -1.79 25.90 38.17
N ARG A 617 -1.56 27.18 37.90
CA ARG A 617 -0.26 27.70 37.41
C ARG A 617 0.86 27.45 38.42
N LYS A 618 0.58 27.55 39.72
CA LYS A 618 1.55 27.25 40.79
C LYS A 618 1.88 25.75 40.86
N SER A 619 0.86 24.90 40.81
CA SER A 619 1.04 23.45 40.96
C SER A 619 1.56 22.76 39.69
N ASN A 620 1.30 23.29 38.49
CA ASN A 620 1.55 22.56 37.23
C ASN A 620 3.01 22.09 37.11
N ALA A 621 3.99 22.96 37.38
CA ALA A 621 5.40 22.59 37.32
C ALA A 621 5.77 21.49 38.35
N GLN A 622 5.16 21.52 39.52
CA GLN A 622 5.37 20.51 40.56
C GLN A 622 4.75 19.16 40.19
N ILE A 623 3.55 19.18 39.60
CA ILE A 623 2.87 17.97 39.10
C ILE A 623 3.74 17.31 38.02
N LEU A 624 4.15 18.06 36.99
CA LEU A 624 4.97 17.52 35.91
C LEU A 624 6.27 16.92 36.45
N ARG A 625 6.93 17.58 37.41
CA ARG A 625 8.13 17.05 38.06
C ARG A 625 7.86 15.78 38.86
N ARG A 626 6.77 15.72 39.63
CA ARG A 626 6.38 14.55 40.45
C ARG A 626 6.13 13.32 39.57
N TYR A 627 5.43 13.51 38.45
CA TYR A 627 5.05 12.44 37.52
C TYR A 627 6.07 12.22 36.40
N ARG A 628 7.21 12.91 36.43
CA ARG A 628 8.29 12.82 35.42
C ARG A 628 7.79 13.06 34.00
N VAL A 629 6.89 14.03 33.86
CA VAL A 629 6.42 14.49 32.57
C VAL A 629 7.37 15.58 32.07
N PRO A 630 7.99 15.43 30.89
CA PRO A 630 8.98 16.37 30.38
C PRO A 630 8.39 17.74 30.00
N SER A 631 7.12 17.78 29.56
CA SER A 631 6.45 19.03 29.17
C SER A 631 4.94 18.92 29.37
N ALA A 632 4.30 20.07 29.63
CA ALA A 632 2.85 20.19 29.71
C ALA A 632 2.13 19.98 28.36
N SER A 633 2.86 20.03 27.25
CA SER A 633 2.27 19.90 25.92
C SER A 633 3.20 19.13 25.00
N SER A 634 2.61 18.37 24.09
CA SER A 634 3.32 17.74 22.98
C SER A 634 4.03 18.79 22.11
N TRP A 635 5.01 18.34 21.31
CA TRP A 635 5.88 19.24 20.54
C TRP A 635 5.13 20.03 19.47
N ASP A 636 4.19 19.39 18.77
CA ASP A 636 3.31 19.98 17.76
C ASP A 636 2.52 21.18 18.31
N LEU A 637 1.99 21.04 19.53
CA LEU A 637 1.26 22.11 20.19
C LEU A 637 2.18 23.28 20.60
N ARG A 638 3.44 23.03 20.95
CA ARG A 638 4.38 24.10 21.32
C ARG A 638 4.83 24.91 20.10
N GLN A 639 5.16 24.25 19.00
CA GLN A 639 5.60 24.89 17.76
C GLN A 639 4.58 25.89 17.21
N MET A 640 3.28 25.55 17.30
CA MET A 640 2.23 26.44 16.81
C MET A 640 2.11 27.74 17.62
N ALA A 641 2.36 27.70 18.94
CA ALA A 641 2.39 28.91 19.76
C ALA A 641 3.55 29.84 19.38
N ASP A 642 4.70 29.26 19.00
CA ASP A 642 5.87 30.03 18.56
C ASP A 642 5.64 30.68 17.18
N SER A 643 4.91 30.02 16.27
CA SER A 643 4.55 30.62 14.97
C SER A 643 3.61 31.83 15.08
N HIS A 644 2.70 31.84 16.08
CA HIS A 644 1.80 32.99 16.34
C HIS A 644 2.52 34.14 17.06
N SER A 645 3.59 33.87 17.81
CA SER A 645 4.41 34.92 18.43
C SER A 645 5.43 35.56 17.48
N HIS A 646 5.77 34.89 16.37
CA HIS A 646 6.72 35.37 15.35
C HIS A 646 6.05 35.89 14.05
N GLY A 647 4.72 35.82 13.94
CA GLY A 647 3.94 36.40 12.82
C GLY A 647 3.95 37.93 12.74
N GLY A 648 4.76 38.58 13.58
CA GLY A 648 4.95 40.02 13.63
C GLY A 648 6.20 40.56 12.96
N HIS A 649 7.02 39.80 12.21
CA HIS A 649 8.05 40.40 11.33
C HIS A 649 8.57 39.44 10.22
N SER A 650 8.50 39.95 8.97
CA SER A 650 9.14 39.50 7.71
C SER A 650 8.48 38.31 7.00
N ARG A 651 7.74 38.45 5.89
CA ARG A 651 8.05 38.89 4.49
C ARG A 651 9.01 37.97 3.71
N PHE A 652 8.43 37.47 2.59
CA PHE A 652 8.97 36.85 1.37
C PHE A 652 9.57 35.45 1.46
#